data_AF-A0A1H1RY57-F1
#
_entry.id   AF-A0A1H1RY57-F1
#
_cell.length_a   1.000
_cell.length_b   1.000
_cell.length_c   1.000
_cell.angle_alpha   90.00
_cell.angle_beta   90.00
_cell.angle_gamma   90.00
#
_symmetry.space_group_name_H-M   'P 1'
#
loop_
_entity.id
_entity.type
_entity.pdbx_description
1 polymer ?
#
loop_
_entity_poly.entity_id
_entity_poly.type
_entity_poly.pdbx_seq_one_letter_code
_entity_poly.pdbx_strand_id
1 'polypeptide(L)'
;MKKLNFLVFAFLLVGLQFIQAQKTKKEDKQPLDKVNIDGLKWRSIGPSLTSGRISDIAVNPNNPFEYYVASSAGGVWKTINSGVDYVPIFDNEGSYSIGCITIDPNNSNVIWVGTGENNNQRSVSYGDGIYKSLDGGKTWKNMGLKTSEHIGRIIVHPENSDVIYVAAIGPLWSKGGERGLYKTSDGGKTWEAILTVDEHTGVNDVQMDPRNPNVLYASTFQRRRHVFTYVGGGPGSGMHKSTDGGNTWTEINSGLPKTELGRIGLAISPANPEIIYAIVEAAEGKGGFYASTNRGASWERRGDHKTSGNYYQEIIADPIDENTIYSMDTWMSASHDGGKTFNKVGEVTKHVDNHCMWIDPNNNKHWLVGCDGGMYETFDAAKTWDFKENIPVTQFYKVAVDNDYPFYNVYGGTQDNFSIGGPSRVLTGHGITNFDWFITNGGDGFESQIDPDNPNIVYAQSQYGFLVRYDKKSGEIMGIQPSERENENSYRFNWDSPLAVSKHASGRLYFAANKVFRSNDYGNSWDVISDDLTQQIDRNKLKVFDRVVSIDAVAKNGSTSLYGSIVALSESPIDENLIAIGTDDGLIQITENGGTTWRAVDNISGAPNQSYVNSVYLSKHDVNVMYVAFNHHKYGDFKPYIFKSNDKGKTWNSISTNLPKKGSIYAIEEDHIDKNLIFCGTEYGAFFSPNSGQRWKELSSGLPTIAVRDIAIQERENDLVLGTFGRGFYVMDDYSALRTIENTTPTEVAKIYPIRKALSWERSLPLGLPGKAFQGDNFYTAPNLGPEAMITYYYNDTYTSLKENRTKKEKELIENRKDAVYPDYDALKAETEEEEPSLVFTIKNSEGQVVKKEFKKPKEGLQRFHWDLRYTLQNPIDLSKSSFYNPWEALDEGTLVQPGTYTIEMDMYNDGEISTLVSPVSFDVIGLENTVMPAANRAAKVAFQKQVSQLEADLKTCQKIIGETNTKLKYIKLAIKRSELPYGELSKAVLDIENKLKVINLSLYGDPVKNRLDLRQPKSPAARIGSISYEQKYSTSAPTQTHKDSYTIAKTEIIALKEKAEAIFNLDVKQLEDKLIKSGAPYTPGRGYKN
;
A
#
# COMPACT_ATOMS: atom_id res chain seq x y z
N MET A 1 -67.10 15.47 -19.98
CA MET A 1 -66.30 14.30 -19.53
C MET A 1 -65.57 13.54 -20.64
N LYS A 2 -66.00 13.51 -21.92
CA LYS A 2 -65.25 12.80 -22.98
C LYS A 2 -64.03 13.53 -23.58
N LYS A 3 -63.87 14.85 -23.36
CA LYS A 3 -62.69 15.61 -23.83
C LYS A 3 -61.53 15.71 -22.83
N LEU A 4 -61.77 15.42 -21.54
CA LEU A 4 -60.72 15.46 -20.51
C LEU A 4 -59.89 14.17 -20.50
N ASN A 5 -60.49 13.03 -20.84
CA ASN A 5 -59.79 11.74 -20.87
C ASN A 5 -58.80 11.60 -22.04
N PHE A 6 -58.96 12.36 -23.13
CA PHE A 6 -58.05 12.30 -24.28
C PHE A 6 -56.75 13.10 -24.05
N LEU A 7 -56.82 14.20 -23.27
CA LEU A 7 -55.65 15.00 -22.90
C LEU A 7 -54.79 14.32 -21.82
N VAL A 8 -55.41 13.55 -20.92
CA VAL A 8 -54.69 12.76 -19.90
C VAL A 8 -54.00 11.54 -20.53
N PHE A 9 -54.59 10.93 -21.56
CA PHE A 9 -53.96 9.80 -22.28
C PHE A 9 -52.78 10.24 -23.17
N ALA A 10 -52.82 11.45 -23.74
CA ALA A 10 -51.70 12.01 -24.51
C ALA A 10 -50.51 12.42 -23.63
N PHE A 11 -50.74 12.92 -22.42
CA PHE A 11 -49.66 13.22 -21.46
C PHE A 11 -49.01 11.96 -20.86
N LEU A 12 -49.75 10.86 -20.72
CA LEU A 12 -49.21 9.57 -20.27
C LEU A 12 -48.32 8.89 -21.32
N LEU A 13 -48.60 9.08 -22.62
CA LEU A 13 -47.78 8.54 -23.71
C LEU A 13 -46.47 9.31 -23.95
N VAL A 14 -46.44 10.62 -23.66
CA VAL A 14 -45.19 11.40 -23.68
C VAL A 14 -44.35 11.15 -22.40
N GLY A 15 -44.99 10.93 -21.25
CA GLY A 15 -44.29 10.54 -20.01
C GLY A 15 -43.59 9.17 -20.08
N LEU A 16 -44.14 8.21 -20.84
CA LEU A 16 -43.53 6.89 -21.02
C LEU A 16 -42.32 6.89 -21.97
N GLN A 17 -42.21 7.85 -22.90
CA GLN A 17 -40.99 7.99 -23.73
C GLN A 17 -39.84 8.69 -23.00
N PHE A 18 -40.12 9.55 -22.01
CA PHE A 18 -39.08 10.15 -21.16
C PHE A 18 -38.56 9.22 -20.07
N ILE A 19 -39.38 8.29 -19.56
CA ILE A 19 -38.93 7.30 -18.56
C ILE A 19 -38.05 6.20 -19.18
N GLN A 20 -38.16 5.97 -20.50
CA GLN A 20 -37.29 5.01 -21.20
C GLN A 20 -35.96 5.63 -21.69
N ALA A 21 -35.82 6.97 -21.63
CA ALA A 21 -34.59 7.70 -21.95
C ALA A 21 -33.67 7.95 -20.72
N GLN A 22 -34.09 7.55 -19.52
CA GLN A 22 -33.27 7.53 -18.29
C GLN A 22 -32.86 6.10 -17.87
N LYS A 23 -32.78 5.16 -18.81
CA LYS A 23 -31.74 4.14 -18.68
C LYS A 23 -30.42 4.88 -18.81
N THR A 24 -29.62 4.92 -17.74
CA THR A 24 -28.20 5.26 -17.79
C THR A 24 -27.66 4.66 -19.08
N LYS A 25 -27.29 5.53 -20.04
CA LYS A 25 -26.56 5.10 -21.24
C LYS A 25 -25.35 4.36 -20.68
N LYS A 26 -25.37 3.03 -20.73
CA LYS A 26 -24.18 2.21 -20.46
C LYS A 26 -23.17 2.77 -21.45
N GLU A 27 -22.13 3.45 -20.96
CA GLU A 27 -21.03 3.85 -21.82
C GLU A 27 -20.54 2.56 -22.50
N ASP A 28 -20.56 2.54 -23.83
CA ASP A 28 -20.09 1.38 -24.58
C ASP A 28 -18.62 1.17 -24.20
N LYS A 29 -18.35 0.07 -23.49
CA LYS A 29 -16.99 -0.30 -23.06
C LYS A 29 -16.08 -0.31 -24.27
N GLN A 30 -15.14 0.62 -24.30
CA GLN A 30 -14.13 0.73 -25.35
C GLN A 30 -13.12 -0.41 -25.23
N PRO A 31 -12.36 -0.72 -26.29
CA PRO A 31 -11.37 -1.81 -26.26
C PRO A 31 -10.41 -1.73 -25.07
N LEU A 32 -9.89 -0.53 -24.74
CA LEU A 32 -8.97 -0.33 -23.61
C LEU A 32 -9.57 -0.78 -22.25
N ASP A 33 -10.88 -0.63 -22.06
CA ASP A 33 -11.54 -1.01 -20.80
C ASP A 33 -11.53 -2.53 -20.58
N LYS A 34 -11.44 -3.30 -21.68
CA LYS A 34 -11.50 -4.76 -21.66
C LYS A 34 -10.13 -5.41 -21.51
N VAL A 35 -9.05 -4.70 -21.85
CA VAL A 35 -7.68 -5.23 -21.69
C VAL A 35 -7.41 -5.50 -20.22
N ASN A 36 -7.18 -6.75 -19.82
CA ASN A 36 -6.75 -7.06 -18.46
C ASN A 36 -5.24 -6.77 -18.33
N ILE A 37 -4.87 -6.00 -17.31
CA ILE A 37 -3.48 -5.62 -17.01
C ILE A 37 -3.05 -5.98 -15.59
N ASP A 38 -3.80 -6.87 -14.92
CA ASP A 38 -3.61 -7.20 -13.50
C ASP A 38 -2.25 -7.88 -13.23
N GLY A 39 -1.57 -8.34 -14.28
CA GLY A 39 -0.20 -8.84 -14.23
C GLY A 39 0.84 -7.79 -13.88
N LEU A 40 0.58 -6.50 -14.16
CA LEU A 40 1.39 -5.39 -13.65
C LEU A 40 0.88 -5.02 -12.26
N LYS A 41 1.71 -5.28 -11.25
CA LYS A 41 1.33 -5.05 -9.84
C LYS A 41 2.22 -3.99 -9.22
N TRP A 42 1.61 -3.15 -8.41
CA TRP A 42 2.33 -2.26 -7.51
C TRP A 42 2.96 -3.04 -6.36
N ARG A 43 4.21 -2.73 -6.07
CA ARG A 43 4.97 -3.25 -4.93
C ARG A 43 5.19 -2.13 -3.92
N SER A 44 4.63 -2.27 -2.72
CA SER A 44 4.94 -1.35 -1.62
C SER A 44 6.40 -1.52 -1.20
N ILE A 45 7.11 -0.41 -1.00
CA ILE A 45 8.48 -0.41 -0.46
C ILE A 45 8.56 0.21 0.94
N GLY A 46 7.41 0.57 1.52
CA GLY A 46 7.33 1.26 2.82
C GLY A 46 7.62 2.76 2.71
N PRO A 47 8.23 3.38 3.74
CA PRO A 47 8.60 2.80 5.04
C PRO A 47 7.44 2.74 6.05
N SER A 48 7.72 2.13 7.22
CA SER A 48 6.93 2.29 8.45
C SER A 48 7.70 3.07 9.54
N LEU A 49 8.90 3.60 9.21
CA LEU A 49 9.85 4.26 10.11
C LEU A 49 9.22 5.31 11.04
N THR A 50 8.39 6.20 10.50
CA THR A 50 7.67 7.23 11.26
C THR A 50 6.16 7.00 11.27
N SER A 51 5.68 5.93 10.62
CA SER A 51 4.24 5.73 10.35
C SER A 51 3.59 7.00 9.79
N GLY A 52 2.35 7.30 10.18
CA GLY A 52 1.61 8.53 9.81
C GLY A 52 0.43 8.78 10.75
N ARG A 53 -0.40 9.78 10.43
CA ARG A 53 -1.46 10.25 11.33
C ARG A 53 -2.53 9.20 11.64
N ILE A 54 -2.78 9.00 12.93
CA ILE A 54 -3.89 8.21 13.47
C ILE A 54 -4.97 9.13 14.03
N SER A 55 -6.18 9.03 13.49
CA SER A 55 -7.32 9.87 13.91
C SER A 55 -8.07 9.29 15.11
N ASP A 56 -8.24 7.97 15.19
CA ASP A 56 -9.07 7.33 16.20
C ASP A 56 -8.69 5.86 16.44
N ILE A 57 -9.07 5.33 17.61
CA ILE A 57 -8.84 3.93 17.99
C ILE A 57 -10.06 3.34 18.70
N ALA A 58 -10.35 2.07 18.42
CA ALA A 58 -11.43 1.34 19.09
C ALA A 58 -10.91 0.01 19.64
N VAL A 59 -10.89 -0.11 20.96
CA VAL A 59 -10.39 -1.29 21.70
C VAL A 59 -11.56 -2.17 22.11
N ASN A 60 -11.46 -3.48 21.88
CA ASN A 60 -12.49 -4.42 22.30
C ASN A 60 -12.54 -4.49 23.84
N PRO A 61 -13.67 -4.10 24.48
CA PRO A 61 -13.76 -4.02 25.93
C PRO A 61 -13.69 -5.38 26.63
N ASN A 62 -13.96 -6.47 25.90
CA ASN A 62 -13.90 -7.83 26.42
C ASN A 62 -12.55 -8.52 26.14
N ASN A 63 -11.70 -7.93 25.30
CA ASN A 63 -10.42 -8.47 24.88
C ASN A 63 -9.48 -7.35 24.41
N PRO A 64 -8.70 -6.71 25.30
CA PRO A 64 -7.85 -5.57 24.93
C PRO A 64 -6.68 -5.93 23.99
N PHE A 65 -6.44 -7.22 23.72
CA PHE A 65 -5.50 -7.64 22.66
C PHE A 65 -6.04 -7.34 21.25
N GLU A 66 -7.35 -7.18 21.11
CA GLU A 66 -8.02 -6.87 19.85
C GLU A 66 -8.44 -5.40 19.79
N TYR A 67 -7.90 -4.67 18.82
CA TYR A 67 -8.30 -3.29 18.57
C TYR A 67 -8.14 -2.90 17.11
N TYR A 68 -8.77 -1.78 16.78
CA TYR A 68 -8.82 -1.20 15.45
C TYR A 68 -8.20 0.19 15.48
N VAL A 69 -7.43 0.50 14.44
CA VAL A 69 -6.73 1.77 14.26
C VAL A 69 -7.27 2.45 13.01
N ALA A 70 -7.83 3.65 13.17
CA ALA A 70 -8.28 4.50 12.08
C ALA A 70 -7.15 5.48 11.71
N SER A 71 -6.60 5.34 10.52
CA SER A 71 -5.65 6.32 9.99
C SER A 71 -6.39 7.46 9.31
N SER A 72 -5.95 8.71 9.54
CA SER A 72 -6.53 9.89 8.88
C SER A 72 -6.46 9.79 7.35
N ALA A 73 -5.41 9.14 6.85
CA ALA A 73 -5.23 8.78 5.45
C ALA A 73 -4.42 7.48 5.40
N GLY A 74 -5.08 6.35 5.12
CA GLY A 74 -4.45 5.03 5.16
C GLY A 74 -5.37 3.87 5.53
N GLY A 75 -6.68 4.10 5.61
CA GLY A 75 -7.70 3.10 5.89
C GLY A 75 -7.78 2.69 7.37
N VAL A 76 -8.36 1.51 7.60
CA VAL A 76 -8.52 0.92 8.94
C VAL A 76 -7.64 -0.33 9.05
N TRP A 77 -6.96 -0.44 10.19
CA TRP A 77 -6.09 -1.56 10.52
C TRP A 77 -6.60 -2.28 11.75
N LYS A 78 -6.40 -3.60 11.79
CA LYS A 78 -6.80 -4.45 12.92
C LYS A 78 -5.61 -5.21 13.47
N THR A 79 -5.56 -5.34 14.78
CA THR A 79 -4.72 -6.32 15.48
C THR A 79 -5.57 -7.21 16.38
N ILE A 80 -5.06 -8.40 16.70
CA ILE A 80 -5.66 -9.34 17.66
C ILE A 80 -4.65 -9.79 18.75
N ASN A 81 -3.47 -9.17 18.78
CA ASN A 81 -2.33 -9.56 19.62
C ASN A 81 -1.58 -8.32 20.17
N SER A 82 -2.29 -7.23 20.46
CA SER A 82 -1.72 -5.97 20.98
C SER A 82 -0.64 -5.34 20.09
N GLY A 83 -0.85 -5.39 18.77
CA GLY A 83 -0.01 -4.67 17.81
C GLY A 83 1.32 -5.35 17.50
N VAL A 84 1.49 -6.63 17.85
CA VAL A 84 2.60 -7.45 17.34
C VAL A 84 2.54 -7.50 15.81
N ASP A 85 1.34 -7.62 15.24
CA ASP A 85 1.08 -7.37 13.83
C ASP A 85 -0.25 -6.63 13.59
N TYR A 86 -0.37 -6.07 12.38
CA TYR A 86 -1.57 -5.39 11.90
C TYR A 86 -1.95 -5.88 10.52
N VAL A 87 -3.25 -5.98 10.27
CA VAL A 87 -3.82 -6.31 8.96
C VAL A 87 -4.67 -5.13 8.49
N PRO A 88 -4.47 -4.62 7.25
CA PRO A 88 -5.36 -3.63 6.68
C PRO A 88 -6.69 -4.30 6.32
N ILE A 89 -7.80 -3.72 6.74
CA ILE A 89 -9.14 -4.30 6.58
C ILE A 89 -10.09 -3.39 5.78
N PHE A 90 -9.58 -2.30 5.20
CA PHE A 90 -10.38 -1.28 4.49
C PHE A 90 -9.80 -0.88 3.12
N ASP A 91 -8.80 -1.61 2.62
CA ASP A 91 -8.04 -1.24 1.40
C ASP A 91 -8.90 -1.19 0.11
N ASN A 92 -10.05 -1.87 0.09
CA ASN A 92 -10.92 -2.00 -1.08
C ASN A 92 -12.23 -1.20 -0.98
N GLU A 93 -12.40 -0.39 0.06
CA GLU A 93 -13.60 0.42 0.24
C GLU A 93 -13.49 1.78 -0.46
N GLY A 94 -14.61 2.50 -0.62
CA GLY A 94 -14.69 3.73 -1.42
C GLY A 94 -13.94 4.94 -0.85
N SER A 95 -13.34 4.84 0.34
CA SER A 95 -12.55 5.89 0.97
C SER A 95 -11.37 5.30 1.75
N TYR A 96 -10.30 6.08 1.84
CA TYR A 96 -9.09 5.77 2.61
C TYR A 96 -8.87 6.73 3.79
N SER A 97 -9.65 7.82 3.84
CA SER A 97 -9.58 8.82 4.89
C SER A 97 -10.60 8.48 5.95
N ILE A 98 -10.16 8.30 7.19
CA ILE A 98 -11.03 7.87 8.29
C ILE A 98 -11.08 8.96 9.37
N GLY A 99 -12.29 9.33 9.77
CA GLY A 99 -12.54 10.34 10.81
C GLY A 99 -12.77 9.74 12.19
N CYS A 100 -13.47 8.61 12.27
CA CYS A 100 -13.73 7.91 13.53
C CYS A 100 -14.07 6.43 13.33
N ILE A 101 -13.92 5.65 14.39
CA ILE A 101 -14.23 4.22 14.44
C ILE A 101 -14.87 3.86 15.79
N THR A 102 -15.88 2.99 15.78
CA THR A 102 -16.48 2.51 17.03
C THR A 102 -16.90 1.05 16.92
N ILE A 103 -16.89 0.36 18.06
CA ILE A 103 -17.36 -1.00 18.23
C ILE A 103 -18.74 -0.94 18.87
N ASP A 104 -19.68 -1.75 18.36
CA ASP A 104 -20.98 -1.93 19.01
C ASP A 104 -20.81 -2.53 20.42
N PRO A 105 -21.28 -1.87 21.49
CA PRO A 105 -21.13 -2.35 22.86
C PRO A 105 -21.86 -3.69 23.11
N ASN A 106 -22.84 -4.05 22.28
CA ASN A 106 -23.59 -5.30 22.39
C ASN A 106 -23.00 -6.44 21.55
N ASN A 107 -22.09 -6.15 20.61
CA ASN A 107 -21.47 -7.16 19.75
C ASN A 107 -20.14 -6.67 19.18
N SER A 108 -19.03 -7.18 19.71
CA SER A 108 -17.68 -6.78 19.29
C SER A 108 -17.32 -7.13 17.84
N ASN A 109 -18.15 -7.91 17.11
CA ASN A 109 -17.97 -8.14 15.68
C ASN A 109 -18.60 -7.04 14.80
N VAL A 110 -19.44 -6.19 15.38
CA VAL A 110 -20.09 -5.11 14.65
C VAL A 110 -19.26 -3.84 14.80
N ILE A 111 -18.71 -3.38 13.68
CA ILE A 111 -17.81 -2.23 13.62
C ILE A 111 -18.44 -1.16 12.75
N TRP A 112 -18.37 0.08 13.20
CA TRP A 112 -18.80 1.25 12.44
C TRP A 112 -17.61 2.16 12.17
N VAL A 113 -17.50 2.63 10.93
CA VAL A 113 -16.42 3.51 10.46
C VAL A 113 -17.01 4.75 9.82
N GLY A 114 -16.65 5.93 10.32
CA GLY A 114 -16.96 7.21 9.70
C GLY A 114 -15.80 7.67 8.82
N THR A 115 -16.07 7.87 7.53
CA THR A 115 -15.03 8.30 6.57
C THR A 115 -14.89 9.83 6.50
N GLY A 116 -13.72 10.28 6.07
CA GLY A 116 -13.29 11.67 6.02
C GLY A 116 -12.78 12.15 7.37
N GLU A 117 -11.49 12.53 7.41
CA GLU A 117 -10.83 13.04 8.62
C GLU A 117 -11.64 14.20 9.25
N ASN A 118 -11.88 14.13 10.55
CA ASN A 118 -12.70 15.12 11.27
C ASN A 118 -11.94 16.44 11.59
N ASN A 119 -10.65 16.50 11.28
CA ASN A 119 -9.83 17.70 11.39
C ASN A 119 -10.13 18.75 10.30
N ASN A 120 -9.59 19.96 10.50
CA ASN A 120 -9.79 21.12 9.61
C ASN A 120 -8.48 21.56 8.93
N GLN A 121 -7.56 20.64 8.72
CA GLN A 121 -6.21 20.90 8.23
C GLN A 121 -6.18 21.12 6.68
N ARG A 122 -5.05 21.59 6.14
CA ARG A 122 -4.91 22.03 4.72
C ARG A 122 -4.75 20.90 3.68
N SER A 123 -4.32 19.72 4.10
CA SER A 123 -4.11 18.47 3.37
C SER A 123 -5.08 17.35 3.78
N VAL A 124 -6.13 17.64 4.57
CA VAL A 124 -7.20 16.68 4.89
C VAL A 124 -7.88 16.15 3.63
N SER A 125 -8.27 14.89 3.69
CA SER A 125 -9.00 14.20 2.63
C SER A 125 -10.47 14.00 3.02
N TYR A 126 -11.30 13.66 2.04
CA TYR A 126 -12.75 13.53 2.20
C TYR A 126 -13.24 12.10 2.05
N GLY A 127 -14.28 11.81 2.82
CA GLY A 127 -14.99 10.55 2.85
C GLY A 127 -16.17 10.46 1.87
N ASP A 128 -16.81 9.29 1.92
CA ASP A 128 -18.02 8.96 1.21
C ASP A 128 -19.09 8.33 2.13
N GLY A 129 -19.06 8.68 3.42
CA GLY A 129 -20.09 8.38 4.40
C GLY A 129 -19.66 7.38 5.48
N ILE A 130 -20.58 6.49 5.86
CA ILE A 130 -20.38 5.55 6.98
C ILE A 130 -20.37 4.12 6.48
N TYR A 131 -19.52 3.29 7.06
CA TYR A 131 -19.46 1.86 6.79
C TYR A 131 -19.79 1.05 8.03
N LYS A 132 -20.43 -0.10 7.81
CA LYS A 132 -20.72 -1.11 8.83
C LYS A 132 -20.12 -2.45 8.43
N SER A 133 -19.43 -3.10 9.36
CA SER A 133 -19.05 -4.50 9.28
C SER A 133 -19.85 -5.31 10.31
N LEU A 134 -20.16 -6.57 9.98
CA LEU A 134 -20.82 -7.52 10.88
C LEU A 134 -19.93 -8.70 11.28
N ASP A 135 -18.70 -8.75 10.75
CA ASP A 135 -17.79 -9.88 10.84
C ASP A 135 -16.38 -9.48 11.30
N GLY A 136 -16.31 -8.39 12.08
CA GLY A 136 -15.08 -7.87 12.65
C GLY A 136 -14.15 -7.22 11.65
N GLY A 137 -14.68 -6.72 10.52
CA GLY A 137 -13.95 -5.97 9.49
C GLY A 137 -13.58 -6.76 8.23
N LYS A 138 -14.09 -7.98 8.04
CA LYS A 138 -13.78 -8.77 6.84
C LYS A 138 -14.60 -8.31 5.63
N THR A 139 -15.84 -7.89 5.86
CA THR A 139 -16.71 -7.30 4.85
C THR A 139 -17.34 -6.02 5.38
N TRP A 140 -17.58 -5.08 4.47
CA TRP A 140 -18.17 -3.78 4.78
C TRP A 140 -19.35 -3.46 3.88
N LYS A 141 -20.22 -2.60 4.40
CA LYS A 141 -21.31 -2.00 3.64
C LYS A 141 -21.37 -0.52 3.94
N ASN A 142 -21.37 0.31 2.90
CA ASN A 142 -21.66 1.74 3.02
C ASN A 142 -23.15 1.93 3.38
N MET A 143 -23.41 2.64 4.48
CA MET A 143 -24.70 2.81 5.13
C MET A 143 -25.32 4.20 4.89
N GLY A 144 -24.72 5.07 4.07
CA GLY A 144 -25.25 6.41 3.78
C GLY A 144 -24.41 7.55 4.32
N LEU A 145 -24.99 8.75 4.38
CA LEU A 145 -24.31 10.02 4.69
C LEU A 145 -23.16 10.37 3.72
N LYS A 146 -23.33 9.99 2.45
CA LYS A 146 -22.31 10.05 1.40
C LYS A 146 -21.84 11.46 1.05
N THR A 147 -22.65 12.45 1.35
CA THR A 147 -22.39 13.88 1.10
C THR A 147 -21.96 14.62 2.36
N SER A 148 -21.78 13.93 3.49
CA SER A 148 -21.22 14.54 4.71
C SER A 148 -19.75 14.90 4.52
N GLU A 149 -19.01 14.15 3.69
CA GLU A 149 -17.56 14.27 3.47
C GLU A 149 -16.68 14.04 4.70
N HIS A 150 -17.13 14.40 5.90
CA HIS A 150 -16.40 14.25 7.15
C HIS A 150 -17.37 13.80 8.25
N ILE A 151 -17.03 12.71 8.92
CA ILE A 151 -17.79 12.16 10.05
C ILE A 151 -16.98 12.37 11.32
N GLY A 152 -17.55 13.11 12.28
CA GLY A 152 -16.87 13.48 13.53
C GLY A 152 -16.85 12.36 14.55
N ARG A 153 -18.00 11.72 14.78
CA ARG A 153 -18.19 10.70 15.81
C ARG A 153 -19.39 9.81 15.51
N ILE A 154 -19.33 8.56 15.96
CA ILE A 154 -20.43 7.59 15.92
C ILE A 154 -20.66 7.04 17.33
N ILE A 155 -21.91 7.01 17.78
CA ILE A 155 -22.31 6.37 19.04
C ILE A 155 -23.38 5.33 18.75
N VAL A 156 -23.14 4.09 19.18
CA VAL A 156 -24.14 3.02 19.18
C VAL A 156 -24.85 2.99 20.53
N HIS A 157 -26.17 2.90 20.53
CA HIS A 157 -26.96 2.88 21.75
C HIS A 157 -26.64 1.60 22.57
N PRO A 158 -26.38 1.72 23.89
CA PRO A 158 -25.86 0.62 24.70
C PRO A 158 -26.83 -0.55 24.87
N GLU A 159 -28.13 -0.31 24.73
CA GLU A 159 -29.17 -1.35 24.89
C GLU A 159 -29.82 -1.76 23.55
N ASN A 160 -29.45 -1.13 22.43
CA ASN A 160 -30.08 -1.40 21.13
C ASN A 160 -29.15 -1.06 19.95
N SER A 161 -28.51 -2.09 19.38
CA SER A 161 -27.62 -2.00 18.23
C SER A 161 -28.23 -1.41 16.94
N ASP A 162 -29.57 -1.28 16.85
CA ASP A 162 -30.23 -0.65 15.70
C ASP A 162 -30.36 0.87 15.84
N VAL A 163 -30.10 1.43 17.04
CA VAL A 163 -30.12 2.87 17.30
C VAL A 163 -28.69 3.41 17.31
N ILE A 164 -28.36 4.25 16.33
CA ILE A 164 -27.03 4.85 16.17
C ILE A 164 -27.17 6.35 15.97
N TYR A 165 -26.27 7.12 16.58
CA TYR A 165 -26.14 8.56 16.43
C TYR A 165 -24.83 8.89 15.71
N VAL A 166 -24.88 9.86 14.80
CA VAL A 166 -23.73 10.27 13.98
C VAL A 166 -23.59 11.77 13.99
N ALA A 167 -22.48 12.26 14.53
CA ALA A 167 -22.04 13.64 14.36
C ALA A 167 -21.48 13.83 12.94
N ALA A 168 -22.32 14.33 12.03
CA ALA A 168 -21.93 14.68 10.67
C ALA A 168 -21.48 16.14 10.64
N ILE A 169 -20.16 16.35 10.55
CA ILE A 169 -19.58 17.71 10.49
C ILE A 169 -19.97 18.40 9.18
N GLY A 170 -20.13 17.60 8.12
CA GLY A 170 -20.47 18.10 6.80
C GLY A 170 -19.25 18.61 6.01
N PRO A 171 -19.50 19.00 4.74
CA PRO A 171 -18.46 19.49 3.83
C PRO A 171 -17.62 20.63 4.40
N LEU A 172 -16.29 20.50 4.29
CA LEU A 172 -15.34 21.51 4.75
C LEU A 172 -15.23 22.69 3.76
N TRP A 173 -15.37 22.42 2.47
CA TRP A 173 -15.10 23.39 1.40
C TRP A 173 -16.37 24.00 0.80
N SER A 174 -17.52 23.34 0.94
CA SER A 174 -18.81 23.76 0.37
C SER A 174 -19.90 23.87 1.45
N LYS A 175 -20.99 24.56 1.12
CA LYS A 175 -22.18 24.68 1.99
C LYS A 175 -23.19 23.59 1.66
N GLY A 176 -24.07 23.28 2.60
CA GLY A 176 -24.98 22.15 2.50
C GLY A 176 -24.29 20.82 2.81
N GLY A 177 -24.69 19.78 2.08
CA GLY A 177 -24.34 18.37 2.34
C GLY A 177 -25.13 17.80 3.52
N GLU A 178 -24.96 16.50 3.75
CA GLU A 178 -25.49 15.84 4.96
C GLU A 178 -24.69 16.34 6.18
N ARG A 179 -25.23 17.35 6.87
CA ARG A 179 -24.57 18.08 7.96
C ARG A 179 -25.52 18.17 9.16
N GLY A 180 -25.02 17.95 10.38
CA GLY A 180 -25.81 17.95 11.62
C GLY A 180 -25.63 16.67 12.44
N LEU A 181 -26.52 16.41 13.40
CA LEU A 181 -26.59 15.13 14.10
C LEU A 181 -27.65 14.25 13.44
N TYR A 182 -27.27 13.05 13.04
CA TYR A 182 -28.17 12.06 12.45
C TYR A 182 -28.43 10.91 13.41
N LYS A 183 -29.64 10.35 13.34
CA LYS A 183 -30.06 9.16 14.07
C LYS A 183 -30.60 8.12 13.09
N THR A 184 -30.33 6.87 13.38
CA THR A 184 -31.05 5.73 12.79
C THR A 184 -31.70 4.92 13.90
N SER A 185 -32.73 4.15 13.57
CA SER A 185 -33.39 3.19 14.47
C SER A 185 -33.67 1.85 13.79
N ASP A 186 -33.05 1.62 12.62
CA ASP A 186 -33.19 0.41 11.80
C ASP A 186 -31.83 -0.19 11.41
N GLY A 187 -30.79 0.12 12.20
CA GLY A 187 -29.44 -0.38 12.01
C GLY A 187 -28.69 0.28 10.86
N GLY A 188 -29.04 1.53 10.51
CA GLY A 188 -28.41 2.38 9.49
C GLY A 188 -28.99 2.28 8.09
N LYS A 189 -30.17 1.68 7.92
CA LYS A 189 -30.82 1.62 6.59
C LYS A 189 -31.41 2.97 6.22
N THR A 190 -31.91 3.71 7.21
CA THR A 190 -32.40 5.08 7.06
C THR A 190 -31.81 5.99 8.13
N TRP A 191 -31.63 7.26 7.78
CA TRP A 191 -31.07 8.29 8.65
C TRP A 191 -32.00 9.50 8.73
N GLU A 192 -32.25 9.96 9.94
CA GLU A 192 -33.03 11.16 10.26
C GLU A 192 -32.09 12.22 10.82
N ALA A 193 -32.13 13.44 10.28
CA ALA A 193 -31.43 14.58 10.86
C ALA A 193 -32.22 15.08 12.09
N ILE A 194 -31.64 14.96 13.28
CA ILE A 194 -32.30 15.28 14.55
C ILE A 194 -31.80 16.59 15.20
N LEU A 195 -30.66 17.11 14.75
CA LEU A 195 -30.17 18.45 15.09
C LEU A 195 -29.49 19.09 13.89
N THR A 196 -30.02 20.22 13.44
CA THR A 196 -29.50 21.03 12.32
C THR A 196 -29.57 22.50 12.69
N VAL A 197 -28.57 23.30 12.27
CA VAL A 197 -28.54 24.75 12.52
C VAL A 197 -28.72 25.53 11.23
N ASP A 198 -27.77 25.41 10.30
CA ASP A 198 -27.80 26.06 8.98
C ASP A 198 -26.95 25.27 7.96
N GLU A 199 -26.81 25.79 6.72
CA GLU A 199 -26.05 25.14 5.65
C GLU A 199 -24.51 25.16 5.85
N HIS A 200 -23.99 25.82 6.88
CA HIS A 200 -22.57 25.95 7.18
C HIS A 200 -22.15 25.29 8.51
N THR A 201 -23.11 24.81 9.29
CA THR A 201 -22.91 24.39 10.68
C THR A 201 -23.29 22.93 10.88
N GLY A 202 -22.30 22.10 11.22
CA GLY A 202 -22.49 20.68 11.49
C GLY A 202 -22.38 20.36 12.97
N VAL A 203 -22.32 19.07 13.30
CA VAL A 203 -22.03 18.61 14.67
C VAL A 203 -20.68 17.91 14.65
N ASN A 204 -19.75 18.35 15.50
CA ASN A 204 -18.42 17.76 15.58
C ASN A 204 -18.27 16.70 16.67
N ASP A 205 -19.02 16.84 17.76
CA ASP A 205 -18.97 15.89 18.86
C ASP A 205 -20.38 15.65 19.42
N VAL A 206 -20.59 14.45 19.93
CA VAL A 206 -21.79 14.02 20.62
C VAL A 206 -21.40 13.08 21.75
N GLN A 207 -21.96 13.27 22.93
CA GLN A 207 -21.73 12.44 24.10
C GLN A 207 -23.06 11.92 24.65
N MET A 208 -23.09 10.66 25.05
CA MET A 208 -24.26 10.01 25.65
C MET A 208 -24.01 9.79 27.14
N ASP A 209 -24.96 10.20 27.98
CA ASP A 209 -24.87 9.98 29.43
C ASP A 209 -24.94 8.47 29.72
N PRO A 210 -23.89 7.84 30.29
CA PRO A 210 -23.84 6.39 30.48
C PRO A 210 -24.89 5.86 31.45
N ARG A 211 -25.54 6.75 32.23
CA ARG A 211 -26.61 6.39 33.18
C ARG A 211 -27.99 6.43 32.56
N ASN A 212 -28.16 7.18 31.46
CA ASN A 212 -29.42 7.30 30.76
C ASN A 212 -29.16 7.65 29.29
N PRO A 213 -29.28 6.68 28.37
CA PRO A 213 -28.94 6.87 26.96
C PRO A 213 -29.91 7.82 26.21
N ASN A 214 -31.00 8.27 26.84
CA ASN A 214 -31.85 9.34 26.30
C ASN A 214 -31.26 10.75 26.52
N VAL A 215 -30.25 10.89 27.37
CA VAL A 215 -29.59 12.18 27.62
C VAL A 215 -28.36 12.29 26.74
N LEU A 216 -28.39 13.25 25.83
CA LEU A 216 -27.34 13.50 24.84
C LEU A 216 -26.84 14.94 24.95
N TYR A 217 -25.54 15.13 24.71
CA TYR A 217 -24.91 16.45 24.58
C TYR A 217 -24.25 16.53 23.22
N ALA A 218 -24.46 17.61 22.48
CA ALA A 218 -23.88 17.78 21.15
C ALA A 218 -23.26 19.16 21.00
N SER A 219 -22.12 19.26 20.32
CA SER A 219 -21.49 20.52 19.93
C SER A 219 -21.71 20.79 18.45
N THR A 220 -22.37 21.91 18.15
CA THR A 220 -22.47 22.42 16.78
C THR A 220 -21.23 23.23 16.43
N PHE A 221 -20.78 23.12 15.18
CA PHE A 221 -19.53 23.71 14.72
C PHE A 221 -19.67 24.29 13.31
N GLN A 222 -19.53 25.60 13.22
CA GLN A 222 -19.47 26.33 11.96
C GLN A 222 -18.02 26.45 11.48
N ARG A 223 -17.72 25.94 10.27
CA ARG A 223 -16.36 25.97 9.71
C ARG A 223 -16.33 26.17 8.20
N ARG A 224 -15.23 26.73 7.69
CA ARG A 224 -14.92 26.80 6.26
C ARG A 224 -13.43 26.84 6.01
N ARG A 225 -12.98 26.10 4.99
CA ARG A 225 -11.65 26.25 4.42
C ARG A 225 -11.74 26.49 2.92
N HIS A 226 -10.88 27.37 2.43
CA HIS A 226 -10.55 27.54 1.02
C HIS A 226 -9.01 27.51 0.86
N VAL A 227 -8.51 27.60 -0.37
CA VAL A 227 -7.06 27.76 -0.62
C VAL A 227 -6.51 28.96 0.17
N PHE A 228 -7.23 30.09 0.11
CA PHE A 228 -6.76 31.37 0.62
C PHE A 228 -7.01 31.60 2.12
N THR A 229 -7.84 30.79 2.80
CA THR A 229 -8.20 31.03 4.21
C THR A 229 -8.78 29.81 4.93
N TYR A 230 -8.78 29.90 6.26
CA TYR A 230 -9.53 29.06 7.18
C TYR A 230 -10.31 29.96 8.13
N VAL A 231 -11.55 29.56 8.48
CA VAL A 231 -12.35 30.15 9.55
C VAL A 231 -12.93 29.01 10.38
N GLY A 232 -12.60 29.01 11.67
CA GLY A 232 -12.87 27.92 12.61
C GLY A 232 -13.97 28.22 13.62
N GLY A 233 -14.99 28.99 13.24
CA GLY A 233 -16.10 29.31 14.13
C GLY A 233 -17.08 30.29 13.52
N GLY A 234 -18.15 30.56 14.27
CA GLY A 234 -19.19 31.50 13.88
C GLY A 234 -20.46 31.35 14.73
N PRO A 235 -21.52 32.11 14.41
CA PRO A 235 -22.75 32.15 15.21
C PRO A 235 -23.50 30.81 15.32
N GLY A 236 -23.26 29.86 14.41
CA GLY A 236 -23.87 28.53 14.47
C GLY A 236 -23.22 27.58 15.49
N SER A 237 -22.02 27.90 15.99
CA SER A 237 -21.32 27.04 16.94
C SER A 237 -21.88 27.17 18.36
N GLY A 238 -22.04 26.05 19.07
CA GLY A 238 -22.58 26.06 20.43
C GLY A 238 -22.87 24.67 21.00
N MET A 239 -23.40 24.65 22.22
CA MET A 239 -23.68 23.45 23.00
C MET A 239 -25.19 23.18 23.12
N HIS A 240 -25.58 21.94 22.89
CA HIS A 240 -26.98 21.50 22.90
C HIS A 240 -27.15 20.27 23.79
N LYS A 241 -28.32 20.15 24.41
CA LYS A 241 -28.71 19.00 25.23
C LYS A 241 -30.06 18.46 24.81
N SER A 242 -30.17 17.14 24.71
CA SER A 242 -31.43 16.41 24.65
C SER A 242 -31.63 15.57 25.91
N THR A 243 -32.88 15.33 26.29
CA THR A 243 -33.25 14.43 27.40
C THR A 243 -34.26 13.36 27.00
N ASP A 244 -34.57 13.28 25.71
CA ASP A 244 -35.60 12.41 25.13
C ASP A 244 -35.07 11.61 23.92
N GLY A 245 -33.76 11.32 23.91
CA GLY A 245 -33.13 10.48 22.89
C GLY A 245 -32.94 11.17 21.54
N GLY A 246 -32.86 12.50 21.56
CA GLY A 246 -32.60 13.35 20.40
C GLY A 246 -33.84 13.93 19.72
N ASN A 247 -35.04 13.75 20.27
CA ASN A 247 -36.27 14.27 19.65
C ASN A 247 -36.39 15.79 19.84
N THR A 248 -35.95 16.31 20.98
CA THR A 248 -35.88 17.76 21.23
C THR A 248 -34.51 18.15 21.79
N TRP A 249 -34.10 19.39 21.48
CA TRP A 249 -32.81 19.95 21.85
C TRP A 249 -32.97 21.32 22.48
N THR A 250 -32.17 21.59 23.52
CA THR A 250 -32.09 22.89 24.20
C THR A 250 -30.65 23.37 24.18
N GLU A 251 -30.44 24.64 23.83
CA GLU A 251 -29.13 25.27 23.96
C GLU A 251 -28.73 25.40 25.43
N ILE A 252 -27.47 25.05 25.72
CA ILE A 252 -26.93 25.02 27.08
C ILE A 252 -25.62 25.81 27.18
N ASN A 253 -25.59 26.97 26.54
CA ASN A 253 -24.41 27.86 26.48
C ASN A 253 -24.19 28.71 27.74
N SER A 254 -25.02 28.56 28.77
CA SER A 254 -24.94 29.36 30.00
C SER A 254 -23.59 29.19 30.69
N GLY A 255 -22.84 30.29 30.83
CA GLY A 255 -21.48 30.30 31.42
C GLY A 255 -20.34 30.19 30.41
N LEU A 256 -20.61 29.87 29.14
CA LEU A 256 -19.64 29.95 28.05
C LEU A 256 -19.46 31.40 27.55
N PRO A 257 -18.41 31.69 26.75
CA PRO A 257 -18.22 33.01 26.16
C PRO A 257 -19.44 33.45 25.32
N LYS A 258 -19.77 34.75 25.37
CA LYS A 258 -20.87 35.35 24.60
C LYS A 258 -20.44 35.82 23.20
N THR A 259 -19.21 35.53 22.79
CA THR A 259 -18.68 35.81 21.45
C THR A 259 -18.93 34.63 20.51
N GLU A 260 -18.59 34.77 19.23
CA GLU A 260 -18.65 33.63 18.29
C GLU A 260 -17.77 32.47 18.82
N LEU A 261 -18.35 31.27 18.87
CA LEU A 261 -17.67 30.07 19.33
C LEU A 261 -17.03 29.31 18.14
N GLY A 262 -15.96 28.57 18.43
CA GLY A 262 -15.28 27.67 17.51
C GLY A 262 -15.59 26.21 17.80
N ARG A 263 -14.63 25.32 17.52
CA ARG A 263 -14.76 23.90 17.86
C ARG A 263 -14.83 23.72 19.38
N ILE A 264 -15.71 22.83 19.83
CA ILE A 264 -15.86 22.43 21.23
C ILE A 264 -15.65 20.92 21.33
N GLY A 265 -14.71 20.50 22.17
CA GLY A 265 -14.48 19.11 22.55
C GLY A 265 -15.12 18.79 23.89
N LEU A 266 -15.72 17.61 24.03
CA LEU A 266 -16.47 17.21 25.23
C LEU A 266 -15.98 15.88 25.80
N ALA A 267 -15.99 15.78 27.12
CA ALA A 267 -15.82 14.51 27.81
C ALA A 267 -16.74 14.44 29.03
N ILE A 268 -17.51 13.36 29.14
CA ILE A 268 -18.20 13.01 30.39
C ILE A 268 -17.22 12.18 31.22
N SER A 269 -17.03 12.52 32.49
CA SER A 269 -16.14 11.73 33.35
C SER A 269 -16.72 10.33 33.59
N PRO A 270 -16.04 9.24 33.22
CA PRO A 270 -16.52 7.89 33.55
C PRO A 270 -16.48 7.62 35.07
N ALA A 271 -15.52 8.21 35.78
CA ALA A 271 -15.42 8.12 37.24
C ALA A 271 -16.60 8.83 37.96
N ASN A 272 -17.10 9.94 37.39
CA ASN A 272 -18.28 10.64 37.89
C ASN A 272 -19.10 11.30 36.76
N PRO A 273 -20.14 10.62 36.22
CA PRO A 273 -20.91 11.13 35.09
C PRO A 273 -21.79 12.36 35.38
N GLU A 274 -21.81 12.93 36.60
CA GLU A 274 -22.36 14.27 36.84
C GLU A 274 -21.49 15.39 36.23
N ILE A 275 -20.21 15.11 36.03
CA ILE A 275 -19.22 16.07 35.54
C ILE A 275 -19.05 15.94 34.04
N ILE A 276 -19.18 17.06 33.34
CA ILE A 276 -18.91 17.19 31.91
C ILE A 276 -17.84 18.25 31.73
N TYR A 277 -16.75 17.89 31.06
CA TYR A 277 -15.68 18.81 30.70
C TYR A 277 -15.89 19.32 29.27
N ALA A 278 -15.49 20.57 29.03
CA ALA A 278 -15.48 21.16 27.71
C ALA A 278 -14.21 21.99 27.51
N ILE A 279 -13.56 21.78 26.37
CA ILE A 279 -12.51 22.65 25.85
C ILE A 279 -13.13 23.48 24.71
N VAL A 280 -13.00 24.80 24.79
CA VAL A 280 -13.78 25.73 23.96
C VAL A 280 -12.87 26.72 23.24
N GLU A 281 -12.89 26.69 21.92
CA GLU A 281 -12.37 27.78 21.08
C GLU A 281 -13.42 28.90 20.95
N ALA A 282 -12.99 30.16 20.97
CA ALA A 282 -13.89 31.31 20.81
C ALA A 282 -13.16 32.54 20.27
N ALA A 283 -13.91 33.45 19.65
CA ALA A 283 -13.40 34.72 19.13
C ALA A 283 -12.86 35.63 20.26
N GLU A 284 -12.11 36.65 19.88
CA GLU A 284 -11.51 37.64 20.79
C GLU A 284 -10.58 37.01 21.87
N GLY A 285 -10.07 35.80 21.63
CA GLY A 285 -9.22 35.07 22.57
C GLY A 285 -9.93 34.55 23.83
N LYS A 286 -11.27 34.60 23.87
CA LYS A 286 -12.10 34.26 25.06
C LYS A 286 -12.32 32.76 25.30
N GLY A 287 -11.71 31.90 24.48
CA GLY A 287 -11.74 30.45 24.69
C GLY A 287 -11.04 30.01 25.99
N GLY A 288 -11.22 28.75 26.37
CA GLY A 288 -10.62 28.16 27.58
C GLY A 288 -11.21 26.80 27.93
N PHE A 289 -10.93 26.34 29.15
CA PHE A 289 -11.40 25.07 29.68
C PHE A 289 -12.53 25.28 30.69
N TYR A 290 -13.56 24.45 30.60
CA TYR A 290 -14.80 24.58 31.34
C TYR A 290 -15.22 23.22 31.92
N ALA A 291 -15.99 23.26 33.00
CA ALA A 291 -16.68 22.10 33.51
C ALA A 291 -18.12 22.45 33.89
N SER A 292 -19.02 21.48 33.71
CA SER A 292 -20.35 21.51 34.29
C SER A 292 -20.46 20.39 35.30
N THR A 293 -20.87 20.72 36.53
CA THR A 293 -21.15 19.75 37.61
C THR A 293 -22.66 19.55 37.84
N ASN A 294 -23.48 20.09 36.93
CA ASN A 294 -24.93 20.02 36.95
C ASN A 294 -25.48 19.58 35.59
N ARG A 295 -24.75 18.66 34.92
CA ARG A 295 -25.20 17.98 33.70
C ARG A 295 -25.52 18.95 32.57
N GLY A 296 -24.65 19.94 32.36
CA GLY A 296 -24.75 20.93 31.29
C GLY A 296 -25.74 22.07 31.55
N ALA A 297 -26.38 22.20 32.72
CA ALA A 297 -27.28 23.33 32.96
C ALA A 297 -26.55 24.68 33.01
N SER A 298 -25.30 24.68 33.51
CA SER A 298 -24.37 25.81 33.44
C SER A 298 -22.93 25.34 33.41
N TRP A 299 -22.07 26.16 32.81
CA TRP A 299 -20.63 25.93 32.69
C TRP A 299 -19.85 26.89 33.58
N GLU A 300 -18.87 26.34 34.30
CA GLU A 300 -17.90 27.09 35.07
C GLU A 300 -16.56 27.08 34.35
N ARG A 301 -15.97 28.26 34.13
CA ARG A 301 -14.62 28.37 33.59
C ARG A 301 -13.61 27.87 34.63
N ARG A 302 -12.80 26.88 34.25
CA ARG A 302 -11.77 26.30 35.12
C ARG A 302 -10.40 26.93 34.89
N GLY A 303 -10.06 27.26 33.64
CA GLY A 303 -8.76 27.82 33.29
C GLY A 303 -8.70 28.35 31.86
N ASP A 304 -7.52 28.86 31.49
CA ASP A 304 -7.25 29.44 30.16
C ASP A 304 -6.85 28.39 29.11
N HIS A 305 -6.60 27.13 29.53
CA HIS A 305 -6.13 26.05 28.65
C HIS A 305 -7.10 25.83 27.49
N LYS A 306 -6.55 25.82 26.28
CA LYS A 306 -7.24 25.55 25.02
C LYS A 306 -6.21 25.13 23.99
N THR A 307 -6.64 24.37 23.00
CA THR A 307 -5.79 23.91 21.89
C THR A 307 -6.32 24.44 20.56
N SER A 308 -5.70 24.04 19.45
CA SER A 308 -6.08 24.53 18.12
C SER A 308 -7.33 23.83 17.60
N GLY A 309 -8.44 24.55 17.35
CA GLY A 309 -9.71 23.96 16.91
C GLY A 309 -9.70 23.32 15.52
N ASN A 310 -8.67 23.58 14.73
CA ASN A 310 -8.43 22.85 13.49
C ASN A 310 -7.83 21.45 13.66
N TYR A 311 -7.35 21.09 14.85
CA TYR A 311 -6.71 19.80 15.13
C TYR A 311 -7.21 19.19 16.45
N TYR A 312 -6.80 19.74 17.60
CA TYR A 312 -6.65 18.99 18.85
C TYR A 312 -7.68 19.32 19.94
N GLN A 313 -8.85 19.90 19.61
CA GLN A 313 -9.90 20.17 20.61
C GLN A 313 -10.61 18.85 21.00
N GLU A 314 -9.84 17.85 21.44
CA GLU A 314 -10.25 16.53 21.92
C GLU A 314 -9.72 16.35 23.34
N ILE A 315 -10.57 15.91 24.26
CA ILE A 315 -10.25 15.73 25.67
C ILE A 315 -10.72 14.36 26.14
N ILE A 316 -9.92 13.71 26.98
CA ILE A 316 -10.19 12.36 27.49
C ILE A 316 -10.17 12.42 29.01
N ALA A 317 -11.31 12.11 29.64
CA ALA A 317 -11.40 12.01 31.10
C ALA A 317 -10.90 10.65 31.57
N ASP A 318 -10.13 10.63 32.67
CA ASP A 318 -9.63 9.40 33.27
C ASP A 318 -10.80 8.53 33.77
N PRO A 319 -10.79 7.21 33.50
CA PRO A 319 -11.89 6.33 33.88
C PRO A 319 -11.98 6.04 35.38
N ILE A 320 -10.94 6.35 36.16
CA ILE A 320 -10.80 6.04 37.59
C ILE A 320 -10.79 7.30 38.45
N ASP A 321 -10.11 8.37 38.04
CA ASP A 321 -10.00 9.63 38.78
C ASP A 321 -10.79 10.77 38.11
N GLU A 322 -11.88 11.20 38.75
CA GLU A 322 -12.75 12.26 38.22
C GLU A 322 -12.03 13.59 37.96
N ASN A 323 -10.92 13.88 38.65
CA ASN A 323 -10.19 15.13 38.49
C ASN A 323 -9.09 15.08 37.44
N THR A 324 -8.84 13.90 36.84
CA THR A 324 -7.80 13.72 35.84
C THR A 324 -8.37 13.79 34.42
N ILE A 325 -7.84 14.71 33.61
CA ILE A 325 -8.26 14.93 32.21
C ILE A 325 -7.03 15.14 31.34
N TYR A 326 -6.97 14.42 30.23
CA TYR A 326 -5.95 14.56 29.20
C TYR A 326 -6.49 15.43 28.06
N SER A 327 -5.68 16.37 27.60
CA SER A 327 -5.93 17.22 26.45
C SER A 327 -4.99 16.79 25.34
N MET A 328 -5.56 16.40 24.21
CA MET A 328 -4.81 16.24 22.97
C MET A 328 -4.30 17.61 22.53
N ASP A 329 -3.06 17.66 22.02
CA ASP A 329 -2.39 18.87 21.52
C ASP A 329 -1.12 18.44 20.76
N THR A 330 -0.36 19.40 20.22
CA THR A 330 1.02 19.14 19.79
C THR A 330 1.80 18.45 20.91
N TRP A 331 1.75 18.97 22.14
CA TRP A 331 2.24 18.27 23.32
C TRP A 331 1.08 17.88 24.22
N MET A 332 0.81 16.58 24.36
CA MET A 332 -0.28 16.13 25.22
C MET A 332 -0.09 16.66 26.64
N SER A 333 -1.17 17.14 27.24
CA SER A 333 -1.17 17.73 28.58
C SER A 333 -2.24 17.09 29.44
N ALA A 334 -1.99 17.00 30.75
CA ALA A 334 -2.94 16.47 31.72
C ALA A 334 -3.22 17.50 32.82
N SER A 335 -4.47 17.52 33.26
CA SER A 335 -4.91 18.14 34.50
C SER A 335 -5.16 17.06 35.53
N HIS A 336 -4.88 17.34 36.80
CA HIS A 336 -5.22 16.49 37.96
C HIS A 336 -6.07 17.25 38.99
N ASP A 337 -6.62 18.40 38.62
CA ASP A 337 -7.36 19.32 39.49
C ASP A 337 -8.71 19.76 38.88
N GLY A 338 -9.26 18.92 37.98
CA GLY A 338 -10.54 19.16 37.32
C GLY A 338 -10.49 20.25 36.26
N GLY A 339 -9.32 20.45 35.62
CA GLY A 339 -9.11 21.36 34.49
C GLY A 339 -8.65 22.77 34.86
N LYS A 340 -8.21 23.01 36.10
CA LYS A 340 -7.72 24.34 36.52
C LYS A 340 -6.30 24.59 36.04
N THR A 341 -5.45 23.56 36.12
CA THR A 341 -4.08 23.58 35.59
C THR A 341 -3.83 22.38 34.69
N PHE A 342 -3.05 22.60 33.63
CA PHE A 342 -2.61 21.58 32.68
C PHE A 342 -1.08 21.57 32.61
N ASN A 343 -0.49 20.38 32.69
CA ASN A 343 0.95 20.17 32.58
C ASN A 343 1.22 19.16 31.46
N LYS A 344 2.32 19.34 30.73
CA LYS A 344 2.73 18.39 29.69
C LYS A 344 2.96 17.01 30.29
N VAL A 345 2.54 15.98 29.56
CA VAL A 345 2.89 14.59 29.86
C VAL A 345 4.29 14.26 29.34
N GLY A 346 4.83 13.09 29.71
CA GLY A 346 6.15 12.67 29.25
C GLY A 346 6.14 12.20 27.80
N GLU A 347 6.70 12.97 26.86
CA GLU A 347 6.74 12.60 25.43
C GLU A 347 8.15 12.68 24.82
N VAL A 348 9.21 12.68 25.63
CA VAL A 348 10.58 12.96 25.18
C VAL A 348 11.06 12.04 24.04
N THR A 349 10.62 10.78 24.02
CA THR A 349 11.00 9.76 23.01
C THR A 349 9.81 9.30 22.16
N LYS A 350 8.77 10.13 22.06
CA LYS A 350 7.55 9.84 21.32
C LYS A 350 7.25 11.03 20.38
N HIS A 351 6.66 10.75 19.22
CA HIS A 351 6.20 11.80 18.32
C HIS A 351 5.04 12.63 18.94
N VAL A 352 5.08 13.93 18.71
CA VAL A 352 4.07 14.94 19.09
C VAL A 352 2.81 14.84 18.23
N ASP A 353 1.89 15.81 18.37
CA ASP A 353 0.66 15.96 17.57
C ASP A 353 -0.34 14.84 17.80
N ASN A 354 -0.84 14.79 19.03
CA ASN A 354 -1.74 13.76 19.53
C ASN A 354 -3.18 14.01 19.10
N HIS A 355 -3.89 12.99 18.64
CA HIS A 355 -5.28 13.12 18.18
C HIS A 355 -6.26 12.22 18.94
N CYS A 356 -5.82 11.03 19.36
CA CYS A 356 -6.67 10.09 20.08
C CYS A 356 -5.91 9.37 21.18
N MET A 357 -6.66 8.94 22.20
CA MET A 357 -6.11 8.21 23.34
C MET A 357 -7.17 7.25 23.89
N TRP A 358 -6.72 6.05 24.25
CA TRP A 358 -7.48 5.08 25.02
C TRP A 358 -6.73 4.83 26.34
N ILE A 359 -7.49 4.79 27.43
CA ILE A 359 -7.00 4.48 28.78
C ILE A 359 -7.66 3.17 29.20
N ASP A 360 -6.86 2.20 29.66
CA ASP A 360 -7.43 0.96 30.22
C ASP A 360 -8.34 1.30 31.41
N PRO A 361 -9.64 0.96 31.35
CA PRO A 361 -10.59 1.26 32.41
C PRO A 361 -10.26 0.58 33.74
N ASN A 362 -9.43 -0.47 33.73
CA ASN A 362 -8.99 -1.19 34.93
C ASN A 362 -7.58 -0.78 35.39
N ASN A 363 -6.85 0.00 34.60
CA ASN A 363 -5.49 0.43 34.89
C ASN A 363 -5.17 1.74 34.18
N ASN A 364 -5.41 2.88 34.83
CA ASN A 364 -5.17 4.20 34.24
C ASN A 364 -3.69 4.58 34.01
N LYS A 365 -2.76 3.62 34.09
CA LYS A 365 -1.37 3.78 33.65
C LYS A 365 -1.08 3.12 32.30
N HIS A 366 -2.02 2.31 31.79
CA HIS A 366 -1.93 1.67 30.48
C HIS A 366 -2.70 2.47 29.44
N TRP A 367 -1.97 3.04 28.48
CA TRP A 367 -2.55 3.89 27.43
C TRP A 367 -2.14 3.41 26.04
N LEU A 368 -3.07 3.59 25.09
CA LEU A 368 -2.76 3.64 23.66
C LEU A 368 -2.97 5.09 23.20
N VAL A 369 -2.04 5.61 22.41
CA VAL A 369 -2.07 6.99 21.91
C VAL A 369 -1.74 7.01 20.43
N GLY A 370 -2.62 7.63 19.65
CA GLY A 370 -2.42 7.89 18.22
C GLY A 370 -2.04 9.35 17.98
N CYS A 371 -1.01 9.56 17.17
CA CYS A 371 -0.51 10.88 16.78
C CYS A 371 -0.09 10.93 15.30
N ASP A 372 0.55 12.02 14.87
CA ASP A 372 1.04 12.19 13.49
C ASP A 372 2.20 11.24 13.12
N GLY A 373 2.86 10.67 14.13
CA GLY A 373 3.93 9.67 13.99
C GLY A 373 3.49 8.22 14.22
N GLY A 374 2.18 7.93 14.24
CA GLY A 374 1.65 6.58 14.39
C GLY A 374 1.10 6.24 15.77
N MET A 375 1.25 4.96 16.17
CA MET A 375 0.70 4.41 17.42
C MET A 375 1.77 4.19 18.47
N TYR A 376 1.49 4.62 19.69
CA TYR A 376 2.33 4.46 20.87
C TYR A 376 1.56 3.84 22.03
N GLU A 377 2.25 3.01 22.82
CA GLU A 377 1.69 2.35 24.01
C GLU A 377 2.57 2.62 25.23
N THR A 378 1.96 2.76 26.41
CA THR A 378 2.68 2.90 27.69
C THR A 378 1.97 2.12 28.78
N PHE A 379 2.72 1.58 29.74
CA PHE A 379 2.19 0.85 30.91
C PHE A 379 2.49 1.54 32.25
N ASP A 380 3.12 2.71 32.20
CA ASP A 380 3.65 3.42 33.37
C ASP A 380 3.30 4.90 33.40
N ALA A 381 2.21 5.27 32.71
CA ALA A 381 1.71 6.64 32.56
C ALA A 381 2.74 7.57 31.87
N ALA A 382 3.21 7.15 30.68
CA ALA A 382 4.10 7.91 29.80
C ALA A 382 5.49 8.20 30.37
N LYS A 383 6.02 7.32 31.22
CA LYS A 383 7.46 7.35 31.55
C LYS A 383 8.26 6.64 30.47
N THR A 384 7.70 5.57 29.90
CA THR A 384 8.26 4.84 28.77
C THR A 384 7.19 4.58 27.71
N TRP A 385 7.63 4.47 26.45
CA TRP A 385 6.77 4.30 25.28
C TRP A 385 7.25 3.14 24.41
N ASP A 386 6.30 2.34 23.93
CA ASP A 386 6.48 1.34 22.89
C ASP A 386 5.87 1.87 21.58
N PHE A 387 6.72 2.06 20.56
CA PHE A 387 6.30 2.53 19.24
C PHE A 387 5.95 1.34 18.34
N LYS A 388 4.76 1.36 17.73
CA LYS A 388 4.31 0.31 16.82
C LYS A 388 4.83 0.55 15.41
N GLU A 389 6.10 0.21 15.19
CA GLU A 389 6.86 0.51 13.96
C GLU A 389 6.53 -0.34 12.72
N ASN A 390 5.34 -0.97 12.68
CA ASN A 390 4.89 -1.91 11.65
C ASN A 390 3.56 -1.52 10.97
N ILE A 391 3.15 -0.25 11.09
CA ILE A 391 1.99 0.33 10.40
C ILE A 391 2.49 1.31 9.31
N PRO A 392 2.61 0.87 8.04
CA PRO A 392 3.14 1.69 6.94
C PRO A 392 2.09 2.65 6.36
N VAL A 393 1.71 3.67 7.14
CA VAL A 393 0.73 4.70 6.75
C VAL A 393 1.34 6.09 6.56
N THR A 394 2.63 6.16 6.22
CA THR A 394 3.32 7.43 5.96
C THR A 394 2.70 8.20 4.80
N GLN A 395 2.57 9.52 4.98
CA GLN A 395 1.85 10.43 4.10
C GLN A 395 2.82 11.30 3.28
N PHE A 396 3.15 10.88 2.06
CA PHE A 396 4.05 11.61 1.16
C PHE A 396 3.32 12.64 0.31
N TYR A 397 3.91 13.83 0.23
CA TYR A 397 3.45 14.91 -0.64
C TYR A 397 3.93 14.77 -2.09
N LYS A 398 5.20 14.35 -2.24
CA LYS A 398 5.97 14.36 -3.48
C LYS A 398 6.87 13.13 -3.56
N VAL A 399 7.31 12.76 -4.75
CA VAL A 399 8.25 11.66 -4.97
C VAL A 399 9.33 12.03 -5.97
N ALA A 400 10.57 11.71 -5.63
CA ALA A 400 11.71 11.80 -6.54
C ALA A 400 12.53 10.51 -6.51
N VAL A 401 13.27 10.26 -7.59
CA VAL A 401 14.14 9.09 -7.75
C VAL A 401 15.52 9.54 -8.21
N ASP A 402 16.55 8.84 -7.76
CA ASP A 402 17.92 9.07 -8.24
C ASP A 402 18.34 8.06 -9.32
N ASN A 403 19.61 8.16 -9.74
CA ASN A 403 20.24 7.26 -10.71
C ASN A 403 21.28 6.32 -10.06
N ASP A 404 21.23 6.13 -8.73
CA ASP A 404 22.21 5.30 -8.02
C ASP A 404 22.22 3.85 -8.55
N TYR A 405 23.36 3.17 -8.42
CA TYR A 405 23.59 1.83 -8.98
C TYR A 405 24.21 0.91 -7.92
N PRO A 406 23.77 -0.36 -7.78
CA PRO A 406 22.89 -1.10 -8.69
C PRO A 406 21.40 -0.83 -8.53
N PHE A 407 20.98 -0.20 -7.45
CA PHE A 407 19.58 0.12 -7.17
C PHE A 407 19.47 1.61 -6.86
N TYR A 408 18.49 2.26 -7.48
CA TYR A 408 18.19 3.67 -7.21
C TYR A 408 17.48 3.81 -5.87
N ASN A 409 17.50 5.03 -5.32
CA ASN A 409 16.76 5.42 -4.13
C ASN A 409 15.51 6.25 -4.50
N VAL A 410 14.51 6.17 -3.63
CA VAL A 410 13.25 6.91 -3.68
C VAL A 410 13.24 7.89 -2.51
N TYR A 411 12.84 9.13 -2.77
CA TYR A 411 12.85 10.23 -1.82
C TYR A 411 11.49 10.92 -1.78
N GLY A 412 11.15 11.47 -0.63
CA GLY A 412 10.00 12.33 -0.51
C GLY A 412 9.84 12.91 0.89
N GLY A 413 9.11 14.01 0.94
CA GLY A 413 8.73 14.67 2.15
C GLY A 413 7.37 14.23 2.67
N THR A 414 7.26 14.15 4.00
CA THR A 414 6.09 13.61 4.69
C THR A 414 5.35 14.66 5.52
N GLN A 415 4.04 14.48 5.72
CA GLN A 415 3.27 15.28 6.68
C GLN A 415 3.80 15.08 8.11
N ASP A 416 4.06 16.19 8.82
CA ASP A 416 4.42 16.32 10.24
C ASP A 416 5.65 15.52 10.74
N ASN A 417 6.32 14.74 9.88
CA ASN A 417 7.44 13.88 10.28
C ASN A 417 8.80 14.40 9.78
N PHE A 418 9.25 13.93 8.61
CA PHE A 418 10.57 14.23 8.02
C PHE A 418 10.53 14.27 6.47
N SER A 419 11.61 14.75 5.86
CA SER A 419 12.00 14.32 4.51
C SER A 419 12.91 13.10 4.60
N ILE A 420 12.64 12.07 3.79
CA ILE A 420 13.33 10.78 3.89
C ILE A 420 13.71 10.23 2.51
N GLY A 421 14.73 9.37 2.49
CA GLY A 421 15.17 8.60 1.33
C GLY A 421 15.42 7.14 1.69
N GLY A 422 15.28 6.25 0.71
CA GLY A 422 15.53 4.82 0.89
C GLY A 422 15.60 4.05 -0.44
N PRO A 423 16.12 2.81 -0.44
CA PRO A 423 16.38 2.09 -1.67
C PRO A 423 15.10 1.48 -2.28
N SER A 424 15.04 1.42 -3.61
CA SER A 424 13.99 0.68 -4.35
C SER A 424 14.08 -0.85 -4.16
N ARG A 425 15.30 -1.34 -3.87
CA ARG A 425 15.69 -2.74 -3.72
C ARG A 425 16.90 -2.89 -2.81
N VAL A 426 17.00 -4.03 -2.12
CA VAL A 426 18.18 -4.38 -1.29
C VAL A 426 18.81 -5.70 -1.71
N LEU A 427 20.07 -5.92 -1.35
CA LEU A 427 20.81 -7.15 -1.67
C LEU A 427 20.46 -8.34 -0.76
N THR A 428 19.74 -8.08 0.35
CA THR A 428 19.49 -9.06 1.41
C THR A 428 18.25 -9.92 1.14
N GLY A 429 18.15 -11.06 1.84
CA GLY A 429 16.96 -11.90 1.88
C GLY A 429 15.88 -11.45 2.89
N HIS A 430 15.97 -10.24 3.44
CA HIS A 430 15.09 -9.77 4.53
C HIS A 430 13.99 -8.82 4.09
N GLY A 431 13.95 -8.40 2.82
CA GLY A 431 13.09 -7.30 2.36
C GLY A 431 13.64 -5.93 2.75
N ILE A 432 12.93 -4.86 2.40
CA ILE A 432 13.33 -3.47 2.74
C ILE A 432 12.82 -3.17 4.15
N THR A 433 13.73 -2.91 5.07
CA THR A 433 13.45 -2.70 6.51
C THR A 433 13.40 -1.21 6.83
N ASN A 434 12.89 -0.84 8.02
CA ASN A 434 12.93 0.56 8.48
C ASN A 434 14.37 1.11 8.56
N PHE A 435 15.38 0.26 8.78
CA PHE A 435 16.79 0.63 8.88
C PHE A 435 17.44 0.97 7.53
N ASP A 436 16.80 0.60 6.41
CA ASP A 436 17.29 0.95 5.08
C ASP A 436 16.93 2.41 4.69
N TRP A 437 16.07 3.07 5.47
CA TRP A 437 15.63 4.45 5.25
C TRP A 437 16.43 5.44 6.09
N PHE A 438 16.65 6.64 5.55
CA PHE A 438 17.40 7.71 6.20
C PHE A 438 16.69 9.06 6.06
N ILE A 439 16.95 9.95 7.01
CA ILE A 439 16.37 11.30 7.08
C ILE A 439 17.27 12.27 6.33
N THR A 440 16.68 13.08 5.43
CA THR A 440 17.37 14.13 4.68
C THR A 440 17.12 15.53 5.25
N ASN A 441 15.96 15.75 5.91
CA ASN A 441 15.64 16.99 6.60
C ASN A 441 14.55 16.81 7.68
N GLY A 442 14.53 17.69 8.67
CA GLY A 442 13.53 17.72 9.76
C GLY A 442 12.21 18.44 9.40
N GLY A 443 11.17 18.28 10.23
CA GLY A 443 9.85 18.93 10.06
C GLY A 443 8.98 18.27 8.99
N ASP A 444 7.81 18.84 8.67
CA ASP A 444 7.04 18.41 7.49
C ASP A 444 7.95 18.51 6.27
N GLY A 445 8.12 17.41 5.55
CA GLY A 445 8.85 17.39 4.29
C GLY A 445 7.93 17.65 3.10
N PHE A 446 8.50 18.17 2.00
CA PHE A 446 7.80 18.37 0.73
C PHE A 446 8.58 17.83 -0.48
N GLU A 447 8.79 18.66 -1.51
CA GLU A 447 9.48 18.29 -2.73
C GLU A 447 10.96 18.00 -2.44
N SER A 448 11.41 16.80 -2.80
CA SER A 448 12.82 16.41 -2.79
C SER A 448 13.32 16.35 -4.22
N GLN A 449 14.58 16.71 -4.45
CA GLN A 449 15.23 16.60 -5.75
C GLN A 449 16.67 16.10 -5.59
N ILE A 450 17.23 15.48 -6.62
CA ILE A 450 18.57 14.90 -6.57
C ILE A 450 19.35 15.43 -7.76
N ASP A 451 20.61 15.81 -7.55
CA ASP A 451 21.46 16.23 -8.66
C ASP A 451 21.58 15.09 -9.70
N PRO A 452 21.36 15.37 -11.00
CA PRO A 452 21.29 14.33 -12.03
C PRO A 452 22.61 13.57 -12.22
N ASP A 453 23.74 14.21 -11.93
CA ASP A 453 25.09 13.66 -12.16
C ASP A 453 25.79 13.25 -10.84
N ASN A 454 25.28 13.69 -9.69
CA ASN A 454 25.83 13.34 -8.38
C ASN A 454 24.73 12.90 -7.38
N PRO A 455 24.47 11.58 -7.26
CA PRO A 455 23.40 11.04 -6.39
C PRO A 455 23.70 11.16 -4.88
N ASN A 456 24.81 11.82 -4.51
CA ASN A 456 25.10 12.16 -3.11
C ASN A 456 24.62 13.56 -2.73
N ILE A 457 24.19 14.37 -3.69
CA ILE A 457 23.64 15.70 -3.43
C ILE A 457 22.13 15.63 -3.56
N VAL A 458 21.46 15.70 -2.42
CA VAL A 458 20.00 15.68 -2.31
C VAL A 458 19.52 17.03 -1.82
N TYR A 459 18.44 17.53 -2.40
CA TYR A 459 17.75 18.73 -1.95
C TYR A 459 16.47 18.30 -1.27
N ALA A 460 16.25 18.82 -0.07
CA ALA A 460 15.09 18.49 0.75
C ALA A 460 14.48 19.76 1.34
N GLN A 461 13.20 19.68 1.66
CA GLN A 461 12.43 20.84 2.09
C GLN A 461 11.86 20.67 3.48
N SER A 462 11.49 21.79 4.09
CA SER A 462 10.47 21.85 5.13
C SER A 462 9.54 23.05 4.94
N GLN A 463 8.66 23.30 5.91
CA GLN A 463 7.55 24.24 5.77
C GLN A 463 8.00 25.63 5.34
N TYR A 464 7.14 26.35 4.62
CA TYR A 464 7.35 27.75 4.24
C TYR A 464 8.62 27.95 3.39
N GLY A 465 8.89 26.98 2.53
CA GLY A 465 9.99 27.02 1.56
C GLY A 465 11.39 26.91 2.16
N PHE A 466 11.51 26.44 3.41
CA PHE A 466 12.83 26.09 3.94
C PHE A 466 13.44 25.00 3.07
N LEU A 467 14.67 25.23 2.61
CA LEU A 467 15.34 24.41 1.62
C LEU A 467 16.77 24.10 2.08
N VAL A 468 17.14 22.83 2.01
CA VAL A 468 18.48 22.36 2.36
C VAL A 468 19.12 21.55 1.23
N ARG A 469 20.45 21.55 1.22
CA ARG A 469 21.29 20.59 0.51
C ARG A 469 21.85 19.58 1.51
N TYR A 470 21.58 18.31 1.29
CA TYR A 470 22.01 17.17 2.07
C TYR A 470 23.11 16.40 1.33
N ASP A 471 24.24 16.15 2.00
CA ASP A 471 25.31 15.28 1.49
C ASP A 471 25.12 13.86 2.02
N LYS A 472 24.79 12.91 1.12
CA LYS A 472 24.53 11.50 1.47
C LYS A 472 25.74 10.77 2.05
N LYS A 473 26.97 11.24 1.79
CA LYS A 473 28.19 10.60 2.29
C LYS A 473 28.48 10.99 3.73
N SER A 474 28.34 12.27 4.07
CA SER A 474 28.66 12.78 5.41
C SER A 474 27.44 12.91 6.32
N GLY A 475 26.24 13.01 5.73
CA GLY A 475 25.00 13.34 6.43
C GLY A 475 24.86 14.83 6.75
N GLU A 476 25.74 15.69 6.22
CA GLU A 476 25.70 17.14 6.48
C GLU A 476 24.52 17.81 5.77
N ILE A 477 23.93 18.79 6.47
CA ILE A 477 22.78 19.58 6.00
C ILE A 477 23.20 21.04 5.92
N MET A 478 23.01 21.67 4.76
CA MET A 478 23.27 23.09 4.53
C MET A 478 21.98 23.80 4.11
N GLY A 479 21.57 24.84 4.84
CA GLY A 479 20.46 25.70 4.45
C GLY A 479 20.81 26.57 3.23
N ILE A 480 19.94 26.57 2.22
CA ILE A 480 20.18 27.23 0.92
C ILE A 480 18.94 28.01 0.42
N GLN A 481 17.98 28.33 1.30
CA GLN A 481 16.80 29.11 0.92
C GLN A 481 17.20 30.52 0.40
N PRO A 482 16.66 30.99 -0.74
CA PRO A 482 16.90 32.34 -1.24
C PRO A 482 16.38 33.41 -0.27
N SER A 483 17.13 34.51 -0.15
CA SER A 483 16.76 35.68 0.66
C SER A 483 16.39 36.89 -0.20
N GLU A 484 15.63 37.81 0.40
CA GLU A 484 15.16 39.03 -0.22
C GLU A 484 16.30 39.96 -0.64
N ARG A 485 16.09 40.69 -1.73
CA ARG A 485 16.99 41.78 -2.13
C ARG A 485 16.79 43.00 -1.23
N GLU A 486 17.74 43.92 -1.25
CA GLU A 486 17.62 45.19 -0.52
C GLU A 486 16.33 45.93 -0.95
N ASN A 487 15.56 46.40 0.03
CA ASN A 487 14.30 47.12 -0.14
C ASN A 487 13.13 46.33 -0.75
N GLU A 488 13.18 44.99 -0.75
CA GLU A 488 12.02 44.15 -1.07
C GLU A 488 11.28 43.67 0.19
N ASN A 489 9.99 43.37 0.05
CA ASN A 489 9.22 42.68 1.09
C ASN A 489 9.66 41.22 1.18
N SER A 490 9.41 40.59 2.33
CA SER A 490 9.61 39.15 2.51
C SER A 490 8.95 38.33 1.42
N TYR A 491 9.65 37.34 0.86
CA TYR A 491 9.10 36.47 -0.17
C TYR A 491 7.97 35.60 0.38
N ARG A 492 6.96 35.34 -0.46
CA ARG A 492 5.81 34.50 -0.10
C ARG A 492 6.03 33.06 -0.56
N PHE A 493 6.72 32.29 0.26
CA PHE A 493 6.84 30.85 0.07
C PHE A 493 5.53 30.13 0.44
N ASN A 494 5.18 29.11 -0.33
CA ASN A 494 4.07 28.24 0.04
C ASN A 494 4.52 27.28 1.15
N TRP A 495 3.57 26.58 1.76
CA TRP A 495 3.85 25.47 2.67
C TRP A 495 4.62 24.37 1.94
N ASP A 496 4.19 24.05 0.72
CA ASP A 496 4.85 23.18 -0.25
C ASP A 496 5.29 24.06 -1.43
N SER A 497 6.55 24.49 -1.42
CA SER A 497 7.11 25.37 -2.46
C SER A 497 7.80 24.53 -3.54
N PRO A 498 7.60 24.81 -4.84
CA PRO A 498 8.07 23.92 -5.89
C PRO A 498 9.58 24.08 -6.09
N LEU A 499 10.25 22.94 -6.31
CA LEU A 499 11.68 22.81 -6.48
C LEU A 499 11.96 21.91 -7.68
N ALA A 500 12.88 22.32 -8.55
CA ALA A 500 13.35 21.51 -9.67
C ALA A 500 14.88 21.56 -9.79
N VAL A 501 15.49 20.43 -10.14
CA VAL A 501 16.87 20.34 -10.62
C VAL A 501 16.88 20.42 -12.13
N SER A 502 17.90 21.05 -12.71
CA SER A 502 17.98 21.15 -14.16
C SER A 502 18.44 19.85 -14.81
N LYS A 503 17.82 19.49 -15.95
CA LYS A 503 18.34 18.41 -16.81
C LYS A 503 19.48 18.87 -17.72
N HIS A 504 19.74 20.17 -17.80
CA HIS A 504 20.75 20.75 -18.72
C HIS A 504 22.10 20.99 -18.04
N ALA A 505 22.13 21.12 -16.72
CA ALA A 505 23.35 21.37 -15.97
C ALA A 505 23.27 20.85 -14.52
N SER A 506 24.19 19.97 -14.13
CA SER A 506 24.43 19.63 -12.72
C SER A 506 24.76 20.89 -11.90
N GLY A 507 24.23 20.94 -10.67
CA GLY A 507 24.30 22.09 -9.78
C GLY A 507 23.32 23.24 -10.09
N ARG A 508 22.55 23.18 -11.19
CA ARG A 508 21.51 24.18 -11.47
C ARG A 508 20.17 23.78 -10.83
N LEU A 509 19.58 24.73 -10.10
CA LEU A 509 18.33 24.56 -9.35
C LEU A 509 17.36 25.70 -9.67
N TYR A 510 16.08 25.38 -9.66
CA TYR A 510 15.00 26.35 -9.64
C TYR A 510 14.16 26.19 -8.39
N PHE A 511 13.83 27.30 -7.76
CA PHE A 511 13.00 27.34 -6.58
C PHE A 511 12.03 28.52 -6.65
N ALA A 512 10.87 28.44 -5.98
CA ALA A 512 9.87 29.49 -6.11
C ALA A 512 9.14 29.88 -4.82
N ALA A 513 8.88 31.19 -4.75
CA ALA A 513 7.99 31.86 -3.80
C ALA A 513 6.85 32.53 -4.59
N ASN A 514 6.59 33.82 -4.41
CA ASN A 514 5.86 34.64 -5.40
C ASN A 514 6.73 35.01 -6.63
N LYS A 515 8.04 34.77 -6.54
CA LYS A 515 9.05 34.95 -7.60
C LYS A 515 9.77 33.64 -7.88
N VAL A 516 10.45 33.54 -9.03
CA VAL A 516 11.28 32.40 -9.42
C VAL A 516 12.75 32.70 -9.19
N PHE A 517 13.46 31.74 -8.61
CA PHE A 517 14.89 31.79 -8.32
C PHE A 517 15.62 30.73 -9.12
N ARG A 518 16.83 31.05 -9.59
CA ARG A 518 17.74 30.10 -10.25
C ARG A 518 19.10 30.12 -9.56
N SER A 519 19.61 28.96 -9.20
CA SER A 519 21.02 28.77 -8.80
C SER A 519 21.75 28.02 -9.90
N ASN A 520 23.05 28.26 -10.07
CA ASN A 520 23.94 27.50 -10.97
C ASN A 520 25.12 26.86 -10.20
N ASP A 521 25.06 26.86 -8.87
CA ASP A 521 26.18 26.49 -7.99
C ASP A 521 25.70 25.73 -6.76
N TYR A 522 24.75 24.80 -6.96
CA TYR A 522 24.20 23.91 -5.94
C TYR A 522 23.48 24.65 -4.79
N GLY A 523 22.92 25.82 -5.06
CA GLY A 523 22.19 26.64 -4.08
C GLY A 523 23.09 27.58 -3.25
N ASN A 524 24.36 27.74 -3.59
CA ASN A 524 25.24 28.66 -2.86
C ASN A 524 24.91 30.14 -3.18
N SER A 525 24.42 30.42 -4.39
CA SER A 525 23.90 31.72 -4.80
C SER A 525 22.64 31.60 -5.65
N TRP A 526 21.83 32.66 -5.67
CA TRP A 526 20.53 32.70 -6.36
C TRP A 526 20.35 33.97 -7.19
N ASP A 527 20.06 33.78 -8.48
CA ASP A 527 19.50 34.80 -9.35
C ASP A 527 17.98 34.84 -9.18
N VAL A 528 17.41 36.03 -9.03
CA VAL A 528 15.95 36.21 -9.08
C VAL A 528 15.55 36.51 -10.52
N ILE A 529 14.86 35.57 -11.17
CA ILE A 529 14.57 35.60 -12.62
C ILE A 529 13.10 35.96 -12.93
N SER A 530 12.38 36.53 -11.97
CA SER A 530 11.05 37.09 -12.19
C SER A 530 10.72 38.17 -11.15
N ASP A 531 9.72 39.00 -11.45
CA ASP A 531 8.97 39.73 -10.43
C ASP A 531 7.82 38.89 -9.88
N ASP A 532 6.88 39.49 -9.14
CA ASP A 532 5.72 38.79 -8.58
C ASP A 532 4.80 38.29 -9.71
N LEU A 533 4.73 36.96 -9.86
CA LEU A 533 4.02 36.30 -10.96
C LEU A 533 2.56 35.93 -10.64
N THR A 534 2.04 36.38 -9.49
CA THR A 534 0.70 36.01 -8.98
C THR A 534 -0.36 37.03 -9.38
N GLN A 535 -1.65 36.74 -9.12
CA GLN A 535 -2.74 37.71 -9.33
C GLN A 535 -2.74 38.83 -8.28
N GLN A 536 -1.96 38.69 -7.21
CA GLN A 536 -1.87 39.68 -6.12
C GLN A 536 -3.23 39.99 -5.49
N ILE A 537 -4.08 38.96 -5.36
CA ILE A 537 -5.40 39.07 -4.75
C ILE A 537 -5.27 39.25 -3.23
N ASP A 538 -5.93 40.28 -2.71
CA ASP A 538 -6.10 40.43 -1.26
C ASP A 538 -7.12 39.42 -0.71
N ARG A 539 -6.61 38.34 -0.11
CA ARG A 539 -7.43 37.27 0.48
C ARG A 539 -8.45 37.77 1.51
N ASN A 540 -8.20 38.90 2.16
CA ASN A 540 -9.09 39.40 3.21
C ASN A 540 -10.37 40.06 2.66
N LYS A 541 -10.44 40.29 1.35
CA LYS A 541 -11.63 40.78 0.64
C LYS A 541 -12.46 39.64 0.03
N LEU A 542 -11.93 38.42 0.02
CA LEU A 542 -12.63 37.24 -0.50
C LEU A 542 -13.71 36.80 0.48
N LYS A 543 -14.82 36.32 -0.08
CA LYS A 543 -15.98 35.90 0.70
C LYS A 543 -15.78 34.50 1.29
N VAL A 544 -16.23 34.34 2.52
CA VAL A 544 -16.35 33.08 3.26
C VAL A 544 -17.73 33.10 3.91
N PHE A 545 -18.50 32.01 3.82
CA PHE A 545 -19.92 32.02 4.22
C PHE A 545 -20.73 33.11 3.52
N ASP A 546 -20.51 33.27 2.21
CA ASP A 546 -21.18 34.27 1.35
C ASP A 546 -20.97 35.75 1.74
N ARG A 547 -20.06 36.05 2.68
CA ARG A 547 -19.72 37.41 3.15
C ARG A 547 -18.23 37.61 3.37
N VAL A 548 -17.77 38.85 3.52
CA VAL A 548 -16.41 39.10 4.03
C VAL A 548 -16.43 38.96 5.56
N VAL A 549 -15.60 38.06 6.10
CA VAL A 549 -15.55 37.78 7.55
C VAL A 549 -14.64 38.76 8.29
N SER A 550 -14.96 39.06 9.55
CA SER A 550 -14.17 39.95 10.42
C SER A 550 -12.71 39.48 10.52
N ILE A 551 -11.78 40.40 10.78
CA ILE A 551 -10.39 40.05 11.12
C ILE A 551 -10.32 39.26 12.44
N ASP A 552 -11.27 39.51 13.35
CA ASP A 552 -11.34 38.88 14.67
C ASP A 552 -12.15 37.57 14.69
N ALA A 553 -12.54 37.07 13.51
CA ALA A 553 -13.22 35.78 13.40
C ALA A 553 -12.33 34.64 13.90
N VAL A 554 -12.96 33.59 14.44
CA VAL A 554 -12.26 32.47 15.07
C VAL A 554 -11.23 31.84 14.12
N ALA A 555 -9.96 31.85 14.53
CA ALA A 555 -8.82 31.28 13.81
C ALA A 555 -8.67 31.74 12.35
N LYS A 556 -9.13 32.95 12.00
CA LYS A 556 -9.08 33.46 10.61
C LYS A 556 -7.66 33.41 10.06
N ASN A 557 -7.50 32.79 8.89
CA ASN A 557 -6.22 32.56 8.20
C ASN A 557 -5.22 31.66 8.97
N GLY A 558 -5.59 31.09 10.12
CA GLY A 558 -4.75 30.16 10.87
C GLY A 558 -4.37 28.92 10.05
N SER A 559 -3.16 28.41 10.25
CA SER A 559 -2.63 27.23 9.55
C SER A 559 -2.87 27.25 8.04
N THR A 560 -2.66 28.41 7.41
CA THR A 560 -2.86 28.65 5.98
C THR A 560 -1.70 29.48 5.44
N SER A 561 -1.10 29.06 4.31
CA SER A 561 -0.03 29.79 3.62
C SER A 561 -0.46 31.22 3.28
N LEU A 562 0.51 32.11 3.05
CA LEU A 562 0.22 33.38 2.39
C LEU A 562 -0.33 33.10 0.98
N TYR A 563 -1.40 33.78 0.61
CA TYR A 563 -2.07 33.58 -0.68
C TYR A 563 -1.37 34.40 -1.77
N GLY A 564 -1.33 33.87 -3.00
CA GLY A 564 -0.55 34.45 -4.09
C GLY A 564 0.91 33.99 -3.98
N SER A 565 1.11 32.69 -4.18
CA SER A 565 2.42 32.02 -4.21
C SER A 565 2.49 31.02 -5.37
N ILE A 566 3.69 30.75 -5.87
CA ILE A 566 3.95 29.73 -6.90
C ILE A 566 4.00 28.37 -6.21
N VAL A 567 3.32 27.38 -6.80
CA VAL A 567 3.09 26.03 -6.22
C VAL A 567 3.41 24.89 -7.18
N ALA A 568 3.68 25.19 -8.45
CA ALA A 568 4.15 24.24 -9.45
C ALA A 568 5.23 24.90 -10.30
N LEU A 569 6.26 24.14 -10.68
CA LEU A 569 7.36 24.60 -11.52
C LEU A 569 7.87 23.46 -12.39
N SER A 570 8.13 23.73 -13.67
CA SER A 570 8.74 22.78 -14.60
C SER A 570 9.71 23.53 -15.53
N GLU A 571 10.95 23.05 -15.61
CA GLU A 571 11.89 23.38 -16.68
C GLU A 571 11.70 22.38 -17.82
N SER A 572 11.73 22.85 -19.07
CA SER A 572 11.66 21.96 -20.23
C SER A 572 12.91 21.09 -20.30
N PRO A 573 12.76 19.76 -20.45
CA PRO A 573 13.90 18.87 -20.65
C PRO A 573 14.54 19.02 -22.05
N ILE A 574 13.93 19.79 -22.96
CA ILE A 574 14.40 19.98 -24.35
C ILE A 574 15.05 21.36 -24.53
N ASP A 575 14.56 22.39 -23.86
CA ASP A 575 15.01 23.78 -24.01
C ASP A 575 15.18 24.45 -22.65
N GLU A 576 16.43 24.72 -22.25
CA GLU A 576 16.77 25.31 -20.95
C GLU A 576 16.16 26.71 -20.70
N ASN A 577 15.68 27.38 -21.75
CA ASN A 577 15.06 28.71 -21.63
C ASN A 577 13.54 28.66 -21.44
N LEU A 578 12.92 27.49 -21.62
CA LEU A 578 11.49 27.29 -21.47
C LEU A 578 11.18 26.81 -20.06
N ILE A 579 10.54 27.69 -19.27
CA ILE A 579 10.10 27.39 -17.89
C ILE A 579 8.63 27.76 -17.78
N ALA A 580 7.87 26.91 -17.10
CA ALA A 580 6.47 27.17 -16.78
C ALA A 580 6.21 26.98 -15.29
N ILE A 581 5.39 27.86 -14.72
CA ILE A 581 4.98 27.79 -13.31
C ILE A 581 3.46 27.88 -13.18
N GLY A 582 2.96 27.44 -12.03
CA GLY A 582 1.56 27.56 -11.63
C GLY A 582 1.41 28.18 -10.25
N THR A 583 0.38 28.99 -10.03
CA THR A 583 0.14 29.70 -8.76
C THR A 583 -1.07 29.15 -7.99
N ASP A 584 -1.08 29.35 -6.67
CA ASP A 584 -2.19 28.97 -5.80
C ASP A 584 -3.47 29.80 -6.06
N ASP A 585 -3.32 30.96 -6.69
CA ASP A 585 -4.40 31.85 -7.11
C ASP A 585 -4.85 31.66 -8.56
N GLY A 586 -4.24 30.73 -9.31
CA GLY A 586 -4.80 30.18 -10.56
C GLY A 586 -4.26 30.74 -11.87
N LEU A 587 -3.04 31.29 -11.87
CA LEU A 587 -2.31 31.63 -13.10
C LEU A 587 -1.33 30.52 -13.48
N ILE A 588 -1.15 30.36 -14.79
CA ILE A 588 0.02 29.71 -15.38
C ILE A 588 0.90 30.82 -15.95
N GLN A 589 2.20 30.75 -15.73
CA GLN A 589 3.15 31.72 -16.27
C GLN A 589 4.25 30.99 -17.04
N ILE A 590 4.59 31.50 -18.21
CA ILE A 590 5.51 30.83 -19.15
C ILE A 590 6.57 31.83 -19.60
N THR A 591 7.84 31.43 -19.53
CA THR A 591 8.97 32.14 -20.13
C THR A 591 9.61 31.26 -21.20
N GLU A 592 10.06 31.87 -22.30
CA GLU A 592 10.78 31.20 -23.39
C GLU A 592 12.21 31.76 -23.54
N ASN A 593 12.68 32.55 -22.55
CA ASN A 593 13.97 33.24 -22.57
C ASN A 593 14.65 33.25 -21.19
N GLY A 594 14.51 32.14 -20.45
CA GLY A 594 15.23 31.91 -19.20
C GLY A 594 14.83 32.86 -18.06
N GLY A 595 13.59 33.37 -18.08
CA GLY A 595 13.03 34.25 -17.05
C GLY A 595 13.10 35.75 -17.37
N THR A 596 13.69 36.16 -18.49
CA THR A 596 13.78 37.60 -18.85
C THR A 596 12.40 38.23 -19.04
N THR A 597 11.45 37.50 -19.63
CA THR A 597 10.04 37.91 -19.77
C THR A 597 9.11 36.73 -19.53
N TRP A 598 7.95 37.00 -18.91
CA TRP A 598 6.93 36.02 -18.59
C TRP A 598 5.59 36.37 -19.24
N ARG A 599 4.87 35.37 -19.73
CA ARG A 599 3.51 35.49 -20.26
C ARG A 599 2.54 34.75 -19.34
N ALA A 600 1.54 35.48 -18.84
CA ALA A 600 0.45 34.92 -18.06
C ALA A 600 -0.57 34.21 -18.98
N VAL A 601 -1.14 33.13 -18.46
CA VAL A 601 -2.29 32.41 -19.01
C VAL A 601 -3.32 32.28 -17.90
N ASP A 602 -4.54 32.71 -18.19
CA ASP A 602 -5.69 32.63 -17.32
C ASP A 602 -6.93 32.13 -18.10
N ASN A 603 -8.06 31.93 -17.41
CA ASN A 603 -9.38 31.68 -18.00
C ASN A 603 -9.43 30.57 -19.08
N ILE A 604 -8.76 29.44 -18.85
CA ILE A 604 -8.80 28.29 -19.76
C ILE A 604 -10.24 27.78 -19.88
N SER A 605 -10.75 27.65 -21.11
CA SER A 605 -12.12 27.20 -21.36
C SER A 605 -12.36 25.80 -20.76
N GLY A 606 -13.38 25.69 -19.90
CA GLY A 606 -13.72 24.45 -19.20
C GLY A 606 -13.00 24.24 -17.87
N ALA A 607 -11.96 25.03 -17.56
CA ALA A 607 -11.33 25.05 -16.24
C ALA A 607 -12.10 26.02 -15.31
N PRO A 608 -12.23 25.72 -14.00
CA PRO A 608 -12.80 26.68 -13.06
C PRO A 608 -11.84 27.85 -12.82
N ASN A 609 -12.40 29.06 -12.64
CA ASN A 609 -11.61 30.26 -12.32
C ASN A 609 -10.94 30.13 -10.94
N GLN A 610 -9.74 30.70 -10.80
CA GLN A 610 -8.97 30.71 -9.54
C GLN A 610 -8.73 29.30 -8.95
N SER A 611 -8.57 28.31 -9.84
CA SER A 611 -8.21 26.95 -9.43
C SER A 611 -6.74 26.85 -9.03
N TYR A 612 -6.45 26.08 -7.99
CA TYR A 612 -5.07 25.77 -7.60
C TYR A 612 -4.37 25.03 -8.74
N VAL A 613 -3.27 25.58 -9.25
CA VAL A 613 -2.51 24.93 -10.33
C VAL A 613 -1.60 23.88 -9.71
N ASN A 614 -2.10 22.65 -9.57
CA ASN A 614 -1.43 21.61 -8.79
C ASN A 614 -0.17 21.07 -9.49
N SER A 615 -0.15 21.05 -10.82
CA SER A 615 1.00 20.63 -11.61
C SER A 615 1.00 21.33 -12.97
N VAL A 616 2.18 21.75 -13.41
CA VAL A 616 2.47 22.19 -14.78
C VAL A 616 3.63 21.35 -15.27
N TYR A 617 3.49 20.74 -16.44
CA TYR A 617 4.47 19.79 -16.95
C TYR A 617 4.81 20.08 -18.41
N LEU A 618 6.07 20.38 -18.68
CA LEU A 618 6.60 20.58 -20.03
C LEU A 618 7.03 19.22 -20.62
N SER A 619 6.62 18.94 -21.86
CA SER A 619 6.80 17.61 -22.46
C SER A 619 8.27 17.21 -22.61
N LYS A 620 8.52 15.90 -22.42
CA LYS A 620 9.83 15.28 -22.69
C LYS A 620 10.11 15.09 -24.19
N HIS A 621 9.08 15.22 -25.04
CA HIS A 621 9.16 14.85 -26.46
C HIS A 621 8.96 16.00 -27.45
N ASP A 622 8.23 17.05 -27.06
CA ASP A 622 7.93 18.18 -27.94
C ASP A 622 7.89 19.49 -27.16
N VAL A 623 8.76 20.43 -27.52
CA VAL A 623 8.87 21.76 -26.88
C VAL A 623 7.58 22.59 -26.95
N ASN A 624 6.63 22.25 -27.82
CA ASN A 624 5.33 22.92 -27.92
C ASN A 624 4.25 22.30 -27.03
N VAL A 625 4.47 21.08 -26.54
CA VAL A 625 3.49 20.34 -25.75
C VAL A 625 3.70 20.60 -24.27
N MET A 626 2.59 20.90 -23.58
CA MET A 626 2.58 21.00 -22.12
C MET A 626 1.25 20.57 -21.55
N TYR A 627 1.27 20.15 -20.30
CA TYR A 627 0.11 19.68 -19.56
C TYR A 627 -0.07 20.52 -18.29
N VAL A 628 -1.32 20.65 -17.84
CA VAL A 628 -1.65 21.28 -16.56
C VAL A 628 -2.73 20.49 -15.85
N ALA A 629 -2.54 20.29 -14.55
CA ALA A 629 -3.56 19.78 -13.63
C ALA A 629 -4.05 20.92 -12.74
N PHE A 630 -5.37 21.13 -12.72
CA PHE A 630 -6.02 22.00 -11.75
C PHE A 630 -6.67 21.18 -10.65
N ASN A 631 -6.56 21.67 -9.41
CA ASN A 631 -7.25 21.09 -8.28
C ASN A 631 -8.22 22.11 -7.66
N HIS A 632 -9.52 21.86 -7.78
CA HIS A 632 -10.60 22.76 -7.34
C HIS A 632 -11.36 22.24 -6.11
N HIS A 633 -10.89 21.16 -5.45
CA HIS A 633 -11.62 20.55 -4.33
C HIS A 633 -11.83 21.50 -3.16
N LYS A 634 -10.91 22.45 -2.93
CA LYS A 634 -11.03 23.48 -1.88
C LYS A 634 -12.13 24.53 -2.13
N TYR A 635 -12.86 24.39 -3.23
CA TYR A 635 -14.10 25.12 -3.53
C TYR A 635 -15.33 24.19 -3.55
N GLY A 636 -15.17 22.91 -3.19
CA GLY A 636 -16.24 21.90 -3.23
C GLY A 636 -16.45 21.22 -4.57
N ASP A 637 -15.51 21.37 -5.52
CA ASP A 637 -15.55 20.69 -6.82
C ASP A 637 -14.46 19.62 -6.92
N PHE A 638 -14.87 18.36 -6.85
CA PHE A 638 -13.98 17.20 -6.82
C PHE A 638 -13.69 16.60 -8.21
N LYS A 639 -14.08 17.30 -9.29
CA LYS A 639 -13.86 16.81 -10.65
C LYS A 639 -12.38 16.79 -11.02
N PRO A 640 -11.99 15.86 -11.92
CA PRO A 640 -10.67 15.87 -12.51
C PRO A 640 -10.57 16.98 -13.57
N TYR A 641 -9.49 17.76 -13.51
CA TYR A 641 -9.21 18.84 -14.45
C TYR A 641 -7.77 18.75 -14.96
N ILE A 642 -7.62 18.10 -16.11
CA ILE A 642 -6.36 17.98 -16.86
C ILE A 642 -6.54 18.60 -18.24
N PHE A 643 -5.59 19.44 -18.63
CA PHE A 643 -5.56 20.06 -19.95
C PHE A 643 -4.22 19.85 -20.63
N LYS A 644 -4.27 19.71 -21.95
CA LYS A 644 -3.12 19.62 -22.85
C LYS A 644 -3.10 20.83 -23.79
N SER A 645 -1.93 21.43 -23.94
CA SER A 645 -1.61 22.40 -24.98
C SER A 645 -0.65 21.77 -26.00
N ASN A 646 -0.74 22.17 -27.27
CA ASN A 646 0.20 21.81 -28.33
C ASN A 646 0.91 23.04 -28.94
N ASP A 647 0.82 24.21 -28.31
CA ASP A 647 1.33 25.48 -28.83
C ASP A 647 1.94 26.38 -27.73
N LYS A 648 2.59 25.75 -26.74
CA LYS A 648 3.21 26.39 -25.57
C LYS A 648 2.23 27.16 -24.69
N GLY A 649 1.02 26.65 -24.52
CA GLY A 649 0.02 27.18 -23.60
C GLY A 649 -0.78 28.35 -24.16
N LYS A 650 -0.86 28.49 -25.50
CA LYS A 650 -1.73 29.49 -26.13
C LYS A 650 -3.16 28.96 -26.28
N THR A 651 -3.32 27.67 -26.55
CA THR A 651 -4.61 26.98 -26.59
C THR A 651 -4.58 25.69 -25.78
N TRP A 652 -5.73 25.31 -25.22
CA TRP A 652 -5.84 24.21 -24.27
C TRP A 652 -7.05 23.34 -24.59
N ASN A 653 -6.88 22.03 -24.46
CA ASN A 653 -7.94 21.04 -24.61
C ASN A 653 -8.01 20.20 -23.34
N SER A 654 -9.22 19.96 -22.83
CA SER A 654 -9.39 19.02 -21.72
C SER A 654 -9.08 17.60 -22.18
N ILE A 655 -8.32 16.88 -21.36
CA ILE A 655 -8.00 15.46 -21.55
C ILE A 655 -8.44 14.65 -20.32
N SER A 656 -9.49 15.08 -19.63
CA SER A 656 -10.01 14.42 -18.42
C SER A 656 -11.08 13.35 -18.72
N THR A 657 -11.12 12.88 -19.98
CA THR A 657 -12.14 11.95 -20.48
C THR A 657 -12.22 10.71 -19.59
N ASN A 658 -13.42 10.22 -19.26
CA ASN A 658 -13.68 8.97 -18.51
C ASN A 658 -12.98 8.77 -17.15
N LEU A 659 -12.25 9.76 -16.62
CA LEU A 659 -11.75 9.74 -15.26
C LEU A 659 -12.92 9.83 -14.25
N PRO A 660 -12.76 9.30 -13.02
CA PRO A 660 -13.80 9.36 -12.01
C PRO A 660 -14.28 10.79 -11.73
N LYS A 661 -15.59 11.01 -11.68
CA LYS A 661 -16.18 12.34 -11.44
C LYS A 661 -15.79 12.96 -10.09
N LYS A 662 -15.50 12.13 -9.09
CA LYS A 662 -14.97 12.51 -7.78
C LYS A 662 -13.58 11.88 -7.70
N GLY A 663 -12.57 12.65 -8.03
CA GLY A 663 -11.23 12.16 -8.35
C GLY A 663 -10.29 13.29 -8.73
N SER A 664 -10.18 14.30 -7.86
CA SER A 664 -9.28 15.44 -8.06
C SER A 664 -7.88 14.99 -8.43
N ILE A 665 -7.23 15.74 -9.33
CA ILE A 665 -5.92 15.39 -9.87
C ILE A 665 -4.84 16.05 -9.05
N TYR A 666 -3.77 15.29 -8.81
CA TYR A 666 -2.58 15.76 -8.12
C TYR A 666 -1.36 15.77 -9.03
N ALA A 667 -1.18 14.73 -9.85
CA ALA A 667 0.05 14.57 -10.62
C ALA A 667 -0.21 14.13 -12.06
N ILE A 668 0.73 14.49 -12.94
CA ILE A 668 0.82 14.05 -14.33
C ILE A 668 2.29 13.76 -14.60
N GLU A 669 2.57 12.65 -15.26
CA GLU A 669 3.91 12.31 -15.74
C GLU A 669 3.83 11.75 -17.17
N GLU A 670 4.80 12.07 -18.02
CA GLU A 670 4.88 11.60 -19.41
C GLU A 670 5.95 10.51 -19.53
N ASP A 671 5.66 9.41 -20.23
CA ASP A 671 6.65 8.37 -20.47
C ASP A 671 7.90 8.94 -21.16
N HIS A 672 9.08 8.42 -20.84
CA HIS A 672 10.35 8.92 -21.39
C HIS A 672 10.68 8.39 -22.79
N ILE A 673 9.88 7.47 -23.36
CA ILE A 673 10.10 6.91 -24.71
C ILE A 673 8.91 7.17 -25.64
N ASP A 674 7.68 6.88 -25.21
CA ASP A 674 6.45 7.04 -25.98
C ASP A 674 5.68 8.30 -25.57
N LYS A 675 5.71 9.32 -26.43
CA LYS A 675 4.98 10.58 -26.24
C LYS A 675 3.46 10.45 -26.08
N ASN A 676 2.87 9.30 -26.43
CA ASN A 676 1.44 9.08 -26.28
C ASN A 676 1.07 8.50 -24.91
N LEU A 677 2.03 7.87 -24.22
CA LEU A 677 1.83 7.26 -22.92
C LEU A 677 2.02 8.29 -21.80
N ILE A 678 0.94 8.61 -21.10
CA ILE A 678 0.94 9.52 -19.96
C ILE A 678 0.27 8.87 -18.75
N PHE A 679 0.64 9.32 -17.56
CA PHE A 679 0.15 8.84 -16.27
C PHE A 679 -0.48 9.99 -15.48
N CYS A 680 -1.45 9.69 -14.62
CA CYS A 680 -1.94 10.66 -13.65
C CYS A 680 -2.25 10.04 -12.29
N GLY A 681 -1.97 10.81 -11.24
CA GLY A 681 -2.32 10.51 -9.86
C GLY A 681 -3.57 11.27 -9.43
N THR A 682 -4.51 10.58 -8.79
CA THR A 682 -5.81 11.11 -8.37
C THR A 682 -6.03 10.91 -6.87
N GLU A 683 -7.13 11.48 -6.35
CA GLU A 683 -7.61 11.23 -4.98
C GLU A 683 -7.69 9.74 -4.61
N TYR A 684 -8.00 8.85 -5.56
CA TYR A 684 -8.35 7.46 -5.25
C TYR A 684 -7.53 6.41 -6.02
N GLY A 685 -6.49 6.82 -6.74
CA GLY A 685 -5.62 5.87 -7.45
C GLY A 685 -4.79 6.48 -8.56
N ALA A 686 -4.11 5.61 -9.31
CA ALA A 686 -3.27 5.94 -10.46
C ALA A 686 -3.89 5.45 -11.77
N PHE A 687 -3.71 6.22 -12.84
CA PHE A 687 -4.22 5.91 -14.18
C PHE A 687 -3.14 6.11 -15.22
N PHE A 688 -3.24 5.41 -16.35
CA PHE A 688 -2.49 5.69 -17.55
C PHE A 688 -3.40 5.93 -18.75
N SER A 689 -2.87 6.60 -19.75
CA SER A 689 -3.49 6.77 -21.05
C SER A 689 -2.44 6.46 -22.13
N PRO A 690 -2.70 5.52 -23.05
CA PRO A 690 -1.80 5.25 -24.18
C PRO A 690 -2.01 6.17 -25.39
N ASN A 691 -2.89 7.17 -25.29
CA ASN A 691 -3.31 8.02 -26.41
C ASN A 691 -3.40 9.51 -26.04
N SER A 692 -2.41 10.00 -25.29
CA SER A 692 -2.27 11.41 -24.87
C SER A 692 -3.51 12.00 -24.18
N GLY A 693 -4.20 11.20 -23.37
CA GLY A 693 -5.31 11.58 -22.51
C GLY A 693 -6.68 11.54 -23.18
N GLN A 694 -6.79 10.96 -24.39
CA GLN A 694 -8.10 10.74 -25.01
C GLN A 694 -8.92 9.70 -24.24
N ARG A 695 -8.27 8.71 -23.64
CA ARG A 695 -8.91 7.72 -22.77
C ARG A 695 -7.96 7.21 -21.68
N TRP A 696 -8.45 7.12 -20.45
CA TRP A 696 -7.69 6.65 -19.30
C TRP A 696 -8.10 5.25 -18.84
N LYS A 697 -7.14 4.50 -18.29
CA LYS A 697 -7.34 3.19 -17.65
C LYS A 697 -6.62 3.17 -16.30
N GLU A 698 -7.30 2.64 -15.30
CA GLU A 698 -6.79 2.54 -13.93
C GLU A 698 -5.69 1.49 -13.80
N LEU A 699 -4.69 1.78 -12.96
CA LEU A 699 -3.61 0.89 -12.54
C LEU A 699 -3.85 0.47 -11.07
N SER A 700 -4.82 -0.41 -10.82
CA SER A 700 -5.27 -0.73 -9.44
C SER A 700 -4.60 -1.97 -8.82
N SER A 701 -4.00 -2.86 -9.62
CA SER A 701 -3.48 -4.13 -9.11
C SER A 701 -2.33 -3.93 -8.10
N GLY A 702 -2.54 -4.33 -6.85
CA GLY A 702 -1.55 -4.17 -5.77
C GLY A 702 -1.53 -2.79 -5.09
N LEU A 703 -2.42 -1.88 -5.48
CA LEU A 703 -2.58 -0.56 -4.87
C LEU A 703 -3.96 -0.47 -4.19
N PRO A 704 -4.03 -0.12 -2.89
CA PRO A 704 -5.31 0.12 -2.24
C PRO A 704 -5.98 1.40 -2.79
N THR A 705 -7.25 1.62 -2.47
CA THR A 705 -7.85 2.96 -2.66
C THR A 705 -7.04 3.96 -1.86
N ILE A 706 -6.35 4.90 -2.52
CA ILE A 706 -5.43 5.85 -1.87
C ILE A 706 -5.17 7.07 -2.75
N ALA A 707 -4.92 8.23 -2.13
CA ALA A 707 -4.43 9.40 -2.85
C ALA A 707 -3.01 9.19 -3.35
N VAL A 708 -2.85 9.31 -4.67
CA VAL A 708 -1.56 9.35 -5.36
C VAL A 708 -1.22 10.81 -5.60
N ARG A 709 -0.41 11.38 -4.72
CA ARG A 709 -0.09 12.82 -4.73
C ARG A 709 0.96 13.17 -5.76
N ASP A 710 1.84 12.21 -6.09
CA ASP A 710 2.92 12.44 -7.03
C ASP A 710 3.40 11.16 -7.72
N ILE A 711 3.99 11.31 -8.91
CA ILE A 711 4.46 10.23 -9.76
C ILE A 711 5.84 10.58 -10.31
N ALA A 712 6.80 9.67 -10.17
CA ALA A 712 8.12 9.78 -10.81
C ALA A 712 8.40 8.55 -11.69
N ILE A 713 9.23 8.73 -12.71
CA ILE A 713 9.72 7.65 -13.57
C ILE A 713 11.21 7.48 -13.35
N GLN A 714 11.62 6.25 -13.05
CA GLN A 714 13.02 5.85 -13.13
C GLN A 714 13.31 5.33 -14.55
N GLU A 715 14.01 6.15 -15.34
CA GLU A 715 14.15 5.94 -16.78
C GLU A 715 15.00 4.71 -17.14
N ARG A 716 16.04 4.38 -16.36
CA ARG A 716 16.91 3.22 -16.62
C ARG A 716 16.18 1.89 -16.46
N GLU A 717 15.35 1.79 -15.42
CA GLU A 717 14.65 0.55 -15.05
C GLU A 717 13.27 0.43 -15.70
N ASN A 718 12.75 1.51 -16.30
CA ASN A 718 11.35 1.70 -16.68
C ASN A 718 10.40 1.50 -15.50
N ASP A 719 10.77 1.95 -14.31
CA ASP A 719 9.92 1.84 -13.13
C ASP A 719 9.06 3.09 -12.97
N LEU A 720 7.79 2.89 -12.60
CA LEU A 720 6.88 3.97 -12.22
C LEU A 720 6.79 3.99 -10.69
N VAL A 721 7.00 5.14 -10.06
CA VAL A 721 7.08 5.27 -8.60
C VAL A 721 6.01 6.26 -8.13
N LEU A 722 5.24 5.87 -7.11
CA LEU A 722 4.17 6.69 -6.54
C LEU A 722 4.52 7.17 -5.14
N GLY A 723 4.36 8.47 -4.90
CA GLY A 723 4.19 9.03 -3.56
C GLY A 723 2.72 8.99 -3.15
N THR A 724 2.37 8.14 -2.19
CA THR A 724 0.98 8.06 -1.69
C THR A 724 0.82 8.82 -0.38
N PHE A 725 -0.35 9.41 -0.18
CA PHE A 725 -0.68 10.10 1.06
C PHE A 725 -1.36 9.14 2.02
N GLY A 726 -0.58 8.22 2.63
CA GLY A 726 -1.11 7.32 3.65
C GLY A 726 -0.76 5.84 3.52
N ARG A 727 0.02 5.44 2.52
CA ARG A 727 0.46 4.04 2.32
C ARG A 727 1.93 3.93 1.86
N GLY A 728 2.72 4.98 2.10
CA GLY A 728 4.14 5.03 1.73
C GLY A 728 4.38 5.13 0.22
N PHE A 729 5.49 4.56 -0.25
CA PHE A 729 5.84 4.50 -1.66
C PHE A 729 5.44 3.16 -2.30
N TYR A 730 5.09 3.22 -3.59
CA TYR A 730 4.85 2.05 -4.43
C TYR A 730 5.67 2.13 -5.71
N VAL A 731 6.15 0.97 -6.18
CA VAL A 731 6.87 0.82 -7.44
C VAL A 731 6.11 -0.16 -8.32
N MET A 732 5.80 0.24 -9.56
CA MET A 732 5.47 -0.69 -10.63
C MET A 732 6.76 -0.97 -11.39
N ASP A 733 7.36 -2.11 -11.06
CA ASP A 733 8.62 -2.53 -11.68
C ASP A 733 8.41 -2.71 -13.20
N ASP A 734 9.20 -2.09 -14.07
CA ASP A 734 9.12 -2.20 -15.53
C ASP A 734 7.70 -2.04 -16.14
N TYR A 735 7.21 -0.82 -16.31
CA TYR A 735 5.92 -0.54 -16.94
C TYR A 735 5.94 -0.61 -18.48
N SER A 736 7.09 -0.91 -19.10
CA SER A 736 7.32 -0.70 -20.54
C SER A 736 6.31 -1.40 -21.46
N ALA A 737 5.68 -2.49 -21.01
CA ALA A 737 4.63 -3.20 -21.74
C ALA A 737 3.39 -2.32 -22.04
N LEU A 738 3.13 -1.28 -21.25
CA LEU A 738 2.04 -0.32 -21.47
C LEU A 738 2.19 0.47 -22.78
N ARG A 739 3.43 0.64 -23.29
CA ARG A 739 3.72 1.36 -24.54
C ARG A 739 3.14 0.69 -25.78
N THR A 740 2.78 -0.60 -25.70
CA THR A 740 2.17 -1.32 -26.83
C THR A 740 0.67 -1.57 -26.64
N ILE A 741 0.08 -1.08 -25.55
CA ILE A 741 -1.36 -1.19 -25.32
C ILE A 741 -2.03 -0.04 -26.05
N GLU A 742 -2.89 -0.35 -27.01
CA GLU A 742 -3.67 0.64 -27.74
C GLU A 742 -5.14 0.61 -27.28
N ASN A 743 -5.92 1.63 -27.68
CA ASN A 743 -7.38 1.59 -27.55
C ASN A 743 -8.03 0.83 -28.73
N THR A 744 -7.49 -0.34 -29.06
CA THR A 744 -7.94 -1.22 -30.13
C THR A 744 -8.06 -2.65 -29.60
N THR A 745 -8.81 -3.52 -30.29
CA THR A 745 -8.88 -4.93 -29.88
C THR A 745 -7.57 -5.60 -30.25
N PRO A 746 -6.86 -6.22 -29.30
CA PRO A 746 -5.60 -6.90 -29.60
C PRO A 746 -5.81 -8.00 -30.65
N THR A 747 -4.96 -8.01 -31.68
CA THR A 747 -5.01 -8.99 -32.78
C THR A 747 -4.05 -10.16 -32.57
N GLU A 748 -3.03 -9.97 -31.73
CA GLU A 748 -2.07 -11.01 -31.36
C GLU A 748 -2.70 -12.01 -30.38
N VAL A 749 -2.49 -13.30 -30.60
CA VAL A 749 -2.94 -14.37 -29.68
C VAL A 749 -2.05 -14.42 -28.43
N ALA A 750 -0.75 -14.25 -28.60
CA ALA A 750 0.22 -14.26 -27.51
C ALA A 750 1.46 -13.44 -27.86
N LYS A 751 2.14 -12.92 -26.85
CA LYS A 751 3.40 -12.18 -26.99
C LYS A 751 4.21 -12.21 -25.69
N ILE A 752 5.53 -12.30 -25.82
CA ILE A 752 6.46 -11.99 -24.72
C ILE A 752 7.03 -10.59 -24.98
N TYR A 753 6.96 -9.72 -23.98
CA TYR A 753 7.52 -8.37 -24.07
C TYR A 753 9.05 -8.40 -23.90
N PRO A 754 9.76 -7.34 -24.34
CA PRO A 754 11.18 -7.20 -24.04
C PRO A 754 11.44 -7.38 -22.54
N ILE A 755 12.41 -8.23 -22.20
CA ILE A 755 12.78 -8.50 -20.81
C ILE A 755 13.99 -7.63 -20.48
N ARG A 756 13.87 -6.79 -19.45
CA ARG A 756 15.00 -5.98 -18.99
C ARG A 756 16.14 -6.87 -18.51
N LYS A 757 17.36 -6.33 -18.53
CA LYS A 757 18.57 -7.02 -18.06
C LYS A 757 18.35 -7.53 -16.62
N ALA A 758 18.50 -8.83 -16.42
CA ALA A 758 18.30 -9.47 -15.13
C ALA A 758 19.59 -9.46 -14.32
N LEU A 759 19.57 -8.84 -13.13
CA LEU A 759 20.72 -8.78 -12.23
C LEU A 759 20.77 -10.06 -11.37
N SER A 760 21.91 -10.74 -11.36
CA SER A 760 22.13 -11.99 -10.63
C SER A 760 23.15 -11.79 -9.50
N TRP A 761 22.78 -12.19 -8.29
CA TRP A 761 23.67 -12.24 -7.12
C TRP A 761 23.15 -13.26 -6.09
N GLU A 762 24.01 -13.67 -5.16
CA GLU A 762 23.58 -14.46 -4.01
C GLU A 762 23.17 -13.52 -2.87
N ARG A 763 21.94 -13.70 -2.38
CA ARG A 763 21.37 -12.84 -1.32
C ARG A 763 22.13 -13.01 -0.01
N SER A 764 22.44 -11.90 0.66
CA SER A 764 23.00 -11.94 2.01
C SER A 764 21.90 -12.14 3.06
N LEU A 765 22.25 -12.78 4.18
CA LEU A 765 21.35 -13.04 5.31
C LEU A 765 21.97 -12.49 6.61
N PRO A 766 22.13 -11.16 6.77
CA PRO A 766 22.73 -10.56 7.97
C PRO A 766 22.00 -10.92 9.28
N LEU A 767 20.70 -11.25 9.24
CA LEU A 767 19.93 -11.69 10.42
C LEU A 767 19.89 -13.23 10.57
N GLY A 768 20.68 -13.97 9.78
CA GLY A 768 20.84 -15.42 9.86
C GLY A 768 19.94 -16.23 8.92
N LEU A 769 18.63 -15.94 8.87
CA LEU A 769 17.64 -16.63 8.02
C LEU A 769 16.85 -15.66 7.13
N PRO A 770 16.20 -16.08 6.03
CA PRO A 770 15.38 -15.19 5.21
C PRO A 770 14.21 -14.52 5.96
N GLY A 771 13.65 -13.46 5.37
CA GLY A 771 12.51 -12.72 5.93
C GLY A 771 12.88 -12.02 7.24
N LYS A 772 11.96 -12.02 8.22
CA LYS A 772 12.17 -11.38 9.54
C LYS A 772 13.16 -12.13 10.45
N ALA A 773 13.58 -13.34 10.07
CA ALA A 773 14.49 -14.19 10.86
C ALA A 773 14.04 -14.30 12.34
N PHE A 774 14.94 -14.00 13.29
CA PHE A 774 14.68 -14.04 14.74
C PHE A 774 14.32 -12.69 15.36
N GLN A 775 13.92 -11.70 14.55
CA GLN A 775 13.56 -10.37 15.07
C GLN A 775 12.15 -10.31 15.66
N GLY A 776 11.30 -11.30 15.34
CA GLY A 776 9.90 -11.33 15.77
C GLY A 776 8.95 -10.72 14.72
N ASP A 777 7.64 -10.90 14.94
CA ASP A 777 6.61 -10.51 13.96
C ASP A 777 6.35 -9.00 13.89
N ASN A 778 6.74 -8.25 14.92
CA ASN A 778 6.66 -6.78 14.91
C ASN A 778 7.74 -6.12 14.03
N PHE A 779 8.81 -6.83 13.68
CA PHE A 779 9.86 -6.30 12.83
C PHE A 779 9.32 -6.01 11.41
N TYR A 780 9.34 -4.74 11.01
CA TYR A 780 8.80 -4.33 9.71
C TYR A 780 9.75 -4.70 8.57
N THR A 781 9.16 -5.27 7.51
CA THR A 781 9.84 -5.48 6.23
C THR A 781 8.84 -5.35 5.09
N ALA A 782 9.24 -4.63 4.04
CA ALA A 782 8.51 -4.51 2.79
C ALA A 782 9.04 -5.48 1.72
N PRO A 783 8.19 -5.89 0.75
CA PRO A 783 8.62 -6.74 -0.36
C PRO A 783 9.81 -6.18 -1.15
N ASN A 784 10.76 -7.04 -1.49
CA ASN A 784 11.96 -6.72 -2.27
C ASN A 784 12.04 -7.55 -3.56
N LEU A 785 12.59 -6.98 -4.63
CA LEU A 785 12.83 -7.66 -5.90
C LEU A 785 14.18 -8.39 -5.87
N GLY A 786 14.16 -9.72 -5.92
CA GLY A 786 15.33 -10.59 -5.79
C GLY A 786 16.23 -10.67 -7.05
N PRO A 787 17.20 -11.59 -7.09
CA PRO A 787 17.98 -11.89 -8.29
C PRO A 787 17.12 -12.63 -9.31
N GLU A 788 16.32 -11.89 -10.08
CA GLU A 788 15.29 -12.46 -10.94
C GLU A 788 15.17 -11.77 -12.31
N ALA A 789 14.73 -12.54 -13.31
CA ALA A 789 14.23 -12.02 -14.57
C ALA A 789 12.70 -11.86 -14.49
N MET A 790 12.22 -10.64 -14.75
CA MET A 790 10.79 -10.36 -14.82
C MET A 790 10.28 -10.63 -16.24
N ILE A 791 9.45 -11.65 -16.39
CA ILE A 791 8.90 -12.05 -17.68
C ILE A 791 7.48 -11.53 -17.79
N THR A 792 7.29 -10.51 -18.62
CA THR A 792 5.96 -9.95 -18.94
C THR A 792 5.48 -10.54 -20.25
N TYR A 793 4.25 -11.04 -20.29
CA TYR A 793 3.65 -11.63 -21.48
C TYR A 793 2.17 -11.28 -21.60
N TYR A 794 1.65 -11.35 -22.82
CA TYR A 794 0.24 -11.19 -23.15
C TYR A 794 -0.30 -12.51 -23.71
N TYR A 795 -1.54 -12.84 -23.35
CA TYR A 795 -2.28 -13.96 -23.92
C TYR A 795 -3.74 -13.55 -24.13
N ASN A 796 -4.29 -13.78 -25.33
CA ASN A 796 -5.56 -13.23 -25.80
C ASN A 796 -6.57 -14.32 -26.13
N ASP A 797 -6.55 -15.40 -25.37
CA ASP A 797 -7.48 -16.48 -25.54
C ASP A 797 -7.97 -16.94 -24.17
N THR A 798 -9.20 -17.39 -24.13
CA THR A 798 -9.87 -17.80 -22.90
C THR A 798 -9.96 -19.31 -22.92
N TYR A 799 -9.05 -19.95 -22.20
CA TYR A 799 -9.30 -21.33 -21.83
C TYR A 799 -10.43 -21.36 -20.79
N THR A 800 -11.46 -22.15 -21.08
CA THR A 800 -12.53 -22.45 -20.13
C THR A 800 -12.70 -23.96 -20.09
N SER A 801 -12.51 -24.55 -18.92
CA SER A 801 -12.71 -25.99 -18.75
C SER A 801 -14.16 -26.38 -19.05
N LEU A 802 -14.40 -27.65 -19.37
CA LEU A 802 -15.76 -28.20 -19.53
C LEU A 802 -16.62 -27.91 -18.30
N LYS A 803 -16.01 -28.04 -17.11
CA LYS A 803 -16.66 -27.77 -15.82
C LYS A 803 -16.99 -26.28 -15.63
N GLU A 804 -16.09 -25.38 -16.00
CA GLU A 804 -16.35 -23.92 -15.94
C GLU A 804 -17.46 -23.52 -16.92
N ASN A 805 -17.45 -24.07 -18.12
CA ASN A 805 -18.50 -23.83 -19.12
C ASN A 805 -19.87 -24.28 -18.63
N ARG A 806 -19.95 -25.46 -18.00
CA ARG A 806 -21.16 -25.93 -17.36
C ARG A 806 -21.58 -25.04 -16.20
N THR A 807 -20.71 -24.82 -15.22
CA THR A 807 -21.03 -24.06 -14.01
C THR A 807 -21.41 -22.60 -14.32
N LYS A 808 -20.83 -22.00 -15.36
CA LYS A 808 -21.24 -20.68 -15.88
C LYS A 808 -22.69 -20.70 -16.40
N LYS A 809 -23.07 -21.70 -17.21
CA LYS A 809 -24.45 -21.88 -17.68
C LYS A 809 -25.41 -22.13 -16.51
N GLU A 810 -25.01 -22.96 -15.55
CA GLU A 810 -25.81 -23.21 -14.33
C GLU A 810 -26.00 -21.94 -13.52
N LYS A 811 -24.95 -21.13 -13.34
CA LYS A 811 -25.04 -19.83 -12.64
C LYS A 811 -26.03 -18.90 -13.32
N GLU A 812 -25.99 -18.77 -14.65
CA GLU A 812 -26.98 -17.99 -15.41
C GLU A 812 -28.40 -18.52 -15.22
N LEU A 813 -28.60 -19.85 -15.16
CA LEU A 813 -29.90 -20.45 -14.88
C LEU A 813 -30.37 -20.16 -13.44
N ILE A 814 -29.50 -20.35 -12.45
CA ILE A 814 -29.76 -20.12 -11.02
C ILE A 814 -30.11 -18.65 -10.77
N GLU A 815 -29.34 -17.70 -11.34
CA GLU A 815 -29.62 -16.26 -11.23
C GLU A 815 -30.98 -15.90 -11.83
N ASN A 816 -31.39 -16.58 -12.90
CA ASN A 816 -32.71 -16.43 -13.51
C ASN A 816 -33.81 -17.28 -12.86
N ARG A 817 -33.52 -17.93 -11.72
CA ARG A 817 -34.44 -18.86 -11.00
C ARG A 817 -35.01 -19.97 -11.91
N LYS A 818 -34.20 -20.44 -12.85
CA LYS A 818 -34.48 -21.60 -13.71
C LYS A 818 -33.75 -22.82 -13.16
N ASP A 819 -34.27 -24.00 -13.49
CA ASP A 819 -33.62 -25.26 -13.14
C ASP A 819 -32.25 -25.36 -13.82
N ALA A 820 -31.22 -25.67 -13.05
CA ALA A 820 -29.94 -26.11 -13.59
C ALA A 820 -30.12 -27.51 -14.19
N VAL A 821 -29.66 -27.69 -15.44
CA VAL A 821 -29.73 -29.00 -16.09
C VAL A 821 -28.75 -29.95 -15.41
N TYR A 822 -29.24 -31.09 -14.92
CA TYR A 822 -28.38 -32.12 -14.34
C TYR A 822 -27.50 -32.73 -15.44
N PRO A 823 -26.15 -32.70 -15.32
CA PRO A 823 -25.26 -33.23 -16.35
C PRO A 823 -25.36 -34.75 -16.43
N ASP A 824 -25.25 -35.31 -17.62
CA ASP A 824 -25.14 -36.76 -17.77
C ASP A 824 -23.76 -37.28 -17.34
N TYR A 825 -23.66 -38.60 -17.19
CA TYR A 825 -22.44 -39.26 -16.75
C TYR A 825 -21.26 -38.99 -17.69
N ASP A 826 -21.50 -38.97 -19.01
CA ASP A 826 -20.42 -38.82 -20.00
C ASP A 826 -19.84 -37.40 -19.95
N ALA A 827 -20.68 -36.37 -19.71
CA ALA A 827 -20.23 -35.00 -19.49
C ALA A 827 -19.40 -34.87 -18.20
N LEU A 828 -19.87 -35.44 -17.07
CA LEU A 828 -19.10 -35.41 -15.81
C LEU A 828 -17.80 -36.22 -15.89
N LYS A 829 -17.80 -37.31 -16.65
CA LYS A 829 -16.60 -38.11 -16.90
C LYS A 829 -15.61 -37.31 -17.75
N ALA A 830 -16.06 -36.66 -18.82
CA ALA A 830 -15.22 -35.77 -19.63
C ALA A 830 -14.65 -34.61 -18.79
N GLU A 831 -15.43 -34.00 -17.89
CA GLU A 831 -14.93 -33.00 -16.93
C GLU A 831 -13.87 -33.54 -15.96
N THR A 832 -13.94 -34.83 -15.63
CA THR A 832 -13.00 -35.48 -14.71
C THR A 832 -11.73 -35.92 -15.43
N GLU A 833 -11.83 -36.25 -16.71
CA GLU A 833 -10.73 -36.72 -17.57
C GLU A 833 -10.04 -35.58 -18.34
N GLU A 834 -10.59 -34.35 -18.32
CA GLU A 834 -10.00 -33.16 -18.94
C GLU A 834 -8.65 -32.81 -18.30
N GLU A 835 -7.59 -32.73 -19.11
CA GLU A 835 -6.29 -32.23 -18.67
C GLU A 835 -6.31 -30.69 -18.64
N GLU A 836 -5.84 -30.09 -17.55
CA GLU A 836 -5.71 -28.63 -17.49
C GLU A 836 -4.60 -28.18 -18.47
N PRO A 837 -4.89 -27.32 -19.48
CA PRO A 837 -3.86 -26.77 -20.33
C PRO A 837 -2.95 -25.83 -19.57
N SER A 838 -1.76 -25.66 -20.13
CA SER A 838 -0.74 -24.79 -19.55
C SER A 838 0.04 -24.06 -20.63
N LEU A 839 0.39 -22.82 -20.31
CA LEU A 839 1.42 -22.10 -21.03
C LEU A 839 2.78 -22.59 -20.53
N VAL A 840 3.60 -23.08 -21.45
CA VAL A 840 4.93 -23.61 -21.19
C VAL A 840 5.95 -22.59 -21.66
N PHE A 841 6.72 -22.07 -20.72
CA PHE A 841 7.83 -21.16 -21.01
C PHE A 841 9.13 -21.94 -20.95
N THR A 842 9.81 -22.09 -22.08
CA THR A 842 11.08 -22.82 -22.16
C THR A 842 12.24 -21.84 -22.24
N ILE A 843 13.09 -21.83 -21.20
CA ILE A 843 14.26 -20.95 -21.11
C ILE A 843 15.50 -21.73 -21.55
N LYS A 844 16.26 -21.19 -22.51
CA LYS A 844 17.48 -21.79 -23.06
C LYS A 844 18.67 -20.87 -22.90
N ASN A 845 19.86 -21.44 -22.74
CA ASN A 845 21.11 -20.68 -22.79
C ASN A 845 21.54 -20.41 -24.25
N SER A 846 22.66 -19.69 -24.43
CA SER A 846 23.23 -19.40 -25.75
C SER A 846 23.65 -20.62 -26.57
N GLU A 847 23.78 -21.80 -25.95
CA GLU A 847 24.07 -23.07 -26.62
C GLU A 847 22.78 -23.83 -27.05
N GLY A 848 21.60 -23.25 -26.79
CA GLY A 848 20.30 -23.88 -27.08
C GLY A 848 19.87 -24.95 -26.08
N GLN A 849 20.60 -25.11 -24.97
CA GLN A 849 20.26 -26.09 -23.93
C GLN A 849 19.15 -25.54 -23.03
N VAL A 850 18.15 -26.37 -22.72
CA VAL A 850 17.07 -26.02 -21.79
C VAL A 850 17.63 -25.91 -20.37
N VAL A 851 17.37 -24.76 -19.75
CA VAL A 851 17.82 -24.39 -18.40
C VAL A 851 16.69 -24.59 -17.39
N LYS A 852 15.50 -24.11 -17.76
CA LYS A 852 14.29 -24.10 -16.93
C LYS A 852 13.06 -24.17 -17.82
N LYS A 853 12.02 -24.84 -17.33
CA LYS A 853 10.66 -24.74 -17.87
C LYS A 853 9.75 -24.21 -16.77
N GLU A 854 8.93 -23.22 -17.11
CA GLU A 854 7.93 -22.63 -16.22
C GLU A 854 6.55 -22.90 -16.81
N PHE A 855 5.63 -23.41 -15.98
CA PHE A 855 4.25 -23.71 -16.38
C PHE A 855 3.33 -22.68 -15.74
N LYS A 856 2.48 -22.02 -16.53
CA LYS A 856 1.48 -21.04 -16.06
C LYS A 856 0.11 -21.41 -16.60
N LYS A 857 -0.94 -21.12 -15.82
CA LYS A 857 -2.31 -21.27 -16.32
C LYS A 857 -2.56 -20.26 -17.45
N PRO A 858 -3.21 -20.65 -18.56
CA PRO A 858 -3.61 -19.71 -19.60
C PRO A 858 -4.62 -18.72 -19.03
N LYS A 859 -4.21 -17.46 -18.89
CA LYS A 859 -5.06 -16.38 -18.38
C LYS A 859 -5.02 -15.23 -19.36
N GLU A 860 -6.20 -14.80 -19.80
CA GLU A 860 -6.37 -13.68 -20.71
C GLU A 860 -5.79 -12.38 -20.13
N GLY A 861 -5.17 -11.57 -20.99
CA GLY A 861 -4.58 -10.29 -20.66
C GLY A 861 -3.07 -10.31 -20.47
N LEU A 862 -2.56 -9.20 -19.94
CA LEU A 862 -1.16 -9.04 -19.61
C LEU A 862 -0.88 -9.67 -18.24
N GLN A 863 0.09 -10.58 -18.22
CA GLN A 863 0.53 -11.34 -17.06
C GLN A 863 2.04 -11.17 -16.85
N ARG A 864 2.51 -11.42 -15.61
CA ARG A 864 3.94 -11.39 -15.27
C ARG A 864 4.29 -12.52 -14.32
N PHE A 865 5.45 -13.11 -14.52
CA PHE A 865 6.09 -13.98 -13.53
C PHE A 865 7.59 -13.68 -13.42
N HIS A 866 8.22 -14.21 -12.36
CA HIS A 866 9.60 -13.95 -12.02
C HIS A 866 10.37 -15.27 -12.07
N TRP A 867 11.44 -15.34 -12.87
CA TRP A 867 12.38 -16.45 -12.84
C TRP A 867 13.56 -16.11 -11.94
N ASP A 868 13.77 -16.90 -10.90
CA ASP A 868 14.82 -16.75 -9.86
C ASP A 868 16.26 -16.89 -10.35
N LEU A 869 16.47 -16.99 -11.67
CA LEU A 869 17.77 -17.19 -12.31
C LEU A 869 18.50 -18.45 -11.81
N ARG A 870 17.77 -19.50 -11.41
CA ARG A 870 18.35 -20.78 -10.99
C ARG A 870 18.02 -21.92 -11.94
N TYR A 871 18.93 -22.88 -12.02
CA TYR A 871 18.72 -24.13 -12.74
C TYR A 871 17.65 -25.00 -12.07
N THR A 872 17.04 -25.90 -12.84
CA THR A 872 16.14 -26.92 -12.30
C THR A 872 16.90 -27.91 -11.42
N LEU A 873 16.38 -28.19 -10.24
CA LEU A 873 16.90 -29.22 -9.35
C LEU A 873 16.78 -30.62 -9.96
N GLN A 874 17.75 -31.46 -9.65
CA GLN A 874 17.80 -32.85 -10.12
C GLN A 874 17.41 -33.86 -9.02
N ASN A 875 16.95 -33.39 -7.85
CA ASN A 875 16.53 -34.25 -6.75
C ASN A 875 15.42 -35.22 -7.21
N PRO A 876 15.33 -36.44 -6.64
CA PRO A 876 14.19 -37.32 -6.87
C PRO A 876 12.87 -36.62 -6.55
N ILE A 877 11.85 -36.85 -7.38
CA ILE A 877 10.54 -36.25 -7.18
C ILE A 877 9.90 -36.82 -5.90
N ASP A 878 9.50 -35.91 -5.01
CA ASP A 878 8.68 -36.24 -3.85
C ASP A 878 7.35 -35.50 -3.91
N LEU A 879 6.26 -36.26 -3.95
CA LEU A 879 4.90 -35.73 -3.96
C LEU A 879 4.38 -35.45 -2.55
N SER A 880 5.10 -35.90 -1.51
CA SER A 880 4.76 -35.57 -0.13
C SER A 880 5.34 -34.21 0.22
N LYS A 881 4.46 -33.24 0.51
CA LYS A 881 4.84 -31.97 1.11
C LYS A 881 4.63 -32.07 2.61
N SER A 882 5.68 -31.78 3.39
CA SER A 882 5.53 -31.55 4.82
C SER A 882 4.55 -30.39 5.04
N SER A 883 3.59 -30.57 5.94
CA SER A 883 2.70 -29.47 6.36
C SER A 883 3.42 -28.46 7.27
N PHE A 884 4.60 -28.82 7.80
CA PHE A 884 5.43 -27.98 8.63
C PHE A 884 6.45 -27.22 7.78
N TYR A 885 6.43 -25.89 7.86
CA TYR A 885 7.48 -25.03 7.33
C TYR A 885 8.68 -25.05 8.26
N ASN A 886 9.81 -25.57 7.78
CA ASN A 886 11.07 -25.56 8.52
C ASN A 886 11.94 -24.39 8.03
N PRO A 887 12.10 -23.30 8.81
CA PRO A 887 12.89 -22.15 8.38
C PRO A 887 14.39 -22.45 8.29
N TRP A 888 14.84 -23.58 8.83
CA TRP A 888 16.22 -24.07 8.77
C TRP A 888 16.48 -24.99 7.58
N GLU A 889 15.43 -25.41 6.88
CA GLU A 889 15.55 -26.25 5.70
C GLU A 889 15.99 -25.41 4.51
N ALA A 890 16.99 -25.89 3.77
CA ALA A 890 17.42 -25.23 2.56
C ALA A 890 16.26 -25.22 1.55
N LEU A 891 16.06 -24.09 0.87
CA LEU A 891 15.06 -23.99 -0.19
C LEU A 891 15.32 -25.05 -1.27
N ASP A 892 14.26 -25.68 -1.74
CA ASP A 892 14.31 -26.61 -2.88
C ASP A 892 14.45 -25.81 -4.18
N GLU A 893 15.62 -25.20 -4.36
CA GLU A 893 16.04 -24.41 -5.52
C GLU A 893 17.43 -24.85 -6.02
N GLY A 894 17.73 -24.60 -7.30
CA GLY A 894 19.02 -24.93 -7.91
C GLY A 894 20.13 -23.90 -7.65
N THR A 895 21.28 -24.08 -8.31
CA THR A 895 22.34 -23.05 -8.33
C THR A 895 21.98 -21.92 -9.30
N LEU A 896 22.49 -20.71 -9.06
CA LEU A 896 22.37 -19.60 -10.00
C LEU A 896 22.92 -19.96 -11.38
N VAL A 897 22.28 -19.45 -12.41
CA VAL A 897 22.73 -19.56 -13.79
C VAL A 897 23.98 -18.71 -14.04
N GLN A 898 24.67 -19.01 -15.14
CA GLN A 898 25.83 -18.23 -15.54
C GLN A 898 25.35 -16.90 -16.16
N PRO A 899 26.00 -15.76 -15.86
CA PRO A 899 25.76 -14.54 -16.63
C PRO A 899 25.99 -14.76 -18.14
N GLY A 900 25.11 -14.20 -18.96
CA GLY A 900 25.12 -14.40 -20.41
C GLY A 900 23.74 -14.18 -21.01
N THR A 901 23.63 -14.46 -22.31
CA THR A 901 22.37 -14.33 -23.06
C THR A 901 21.55 -15.62 -22.98
N TYR A 902 20.26 -15.46 -22.73
CA TYR A 902 19.26 -16.51 -22.67
C TYR A 902 18.15 -16.22 -23.68
N THR A 903 17.41 -17.26 -24.05
CA THR A 903 16.17 -17.11 -24.82
C THR A 903 15.01 -17.74 -24.07
N ILE A 904 13.81 -17.20 -24.30
CA ILE A 904 12.56 -17.74 -23.78
C ILE A 904 11.53 -17.83 -24.90
N GLU A 905 10.90 -18.98 -25.03
CA GLU A 905 9.77 -19.22 -25.95
C GLU A 905 8.52 -19.58 -25.13
N MET A 906 7.34 -19.39 -25.72
CA MET A 906 6.05 -19.70 -25.09
C MET A 906 5.26 -20.63 -26.00
N ASP A 907 4.90 -21.79 -25.45
CA ASP A 907 4.06 -22.79 -26.10
C ASP A 907 2.76 -23.00 -25.32
N MET A 908 1.71 -23.46 -25.99
CA MET A 908 0.52 -24.03 -25.36
C MET A 908 0.69 -25.54 -25.26
N TYR A 909 0.48 -26.09 -24.07
CA TYR A 909 0.30 -27.52 -23.83
C TYR A 909 -1.17 -27.80 -23.54
N ASN A 910 -1.82 -28.63 -24.36
CA ASN A 910 -3.21 -29.05 -24.19
C ASN A 910 -3.39 -30.48 -24.70
N ASP A 911 -4.03 -31.35 -23.91
CA ASP A 911 -4.33 -32.75 -24.24
C ASP A 911 -3.12 -33.54 -24.80
N GLY A 912 -1.95 -33.36 -24.21
CA GLY A 912 -0.71 -34.03 -24.65
C GLY A 912 -0.03 -33.44 -25.88
N GLU A 913 -0.63 -32.42 -26.53
CA GLU A 913 -0.06 -31.72 -27.68
C GLU A 913 0.61 -30.41 -27.26
N ILE A 914 1.67 -30.01 -27.97
CA ILE A 914 2.36 -28.73 -27.79
C ILE A 914 2.27 -27.92 -29.09
N SER A 915 1.77 -26.68 -29.01
CA SER A 915 1.76 -25.73 -30.13
C SER A 915 2.48 -24.44 -29.76
N THR A 916 3.45 -24.03 -30.57
CA THR A 916 4.21 -22.78 -30.33
C THR A 916 3.35 -21.56 -30.54
N LEU A 917 3.30 -20.69 -29.51
CA LEU A 917 2.57 -19.42 -29.54
C LEU A 917 3.50 -18.23 -29.80
N VAL A 918 4.70 -18.23 -29.19
CA VAL A 918 5.69 -17.16 -29.33
C VAL A 918 7.07 -17.76 -29.57
N SER A 919 7.69 -17.38 -30.68
CA SER A 919 9.08 -17.73 -31.01
C SER A 919 10.07 -17.21 -29.95
N PRO A 920 11.29 -17.78 -29.85
CA PRO A 920 12.28 -17.38 -28.85
C PRO A 920 12.57 -15.87 -28.81
N VAL A 921 12.48 -15.27 -27.62
CA VAL A 921 12.87 -13.88 -27.30
C VAL A 921 14.14 -13.90 -26.46
N SER A 922 15.16 -13.12 -26.87
CA SER A 922 16.44 -13.05 -26.16
C SER A 922 16.44 -12.03 -25.03
N PHE A 923 17.18 -12.33 -23.95
CA PHE A 923 17.44 -11.41 -22.84
C PHE A 923 18.77 -11.73 -22.15
N ASP A 924 19.31 -10.76 -21.42
CA ASP A 924 20.62 -10.90 -20.77
C ASP A 924 20.50 -11.04 -19.24
N VAL A 925 21.32 -11.93 -18.69
CA VAL A 925 21.58 -12.06 -17.26
C VAL A 925 22.97 -11.52 -16.94
N ILE A 926 23.04 -10.54 -16.04
CA ILE A 926 24.28 -9.85 -15.65
C ILE A 926 24.58 -10.17 -14.19
N GLY A 927 25.79 -10.65 -13.90
CA GLY A 927 26.23 -10.86 -12.53
C GLY A 927 26.59 -9.53 -11.87
N LEU A 928 26.10 -9.28 -10.65
CA LEU A 928 26.52 -8.11 -9.88
C LEU A 928 27.96 -8.27 -9.38
N GLU A 929 28.73 -7.19 -9.45
CA GLU A 929 30.11 -7.11 -8.95
C GLU A 929 30.14 -6.86 -7.42
N ASN A 930 29.37 -7.62 -6.65
CA ASN A 930 29.21 -7.46 -5.21
C ASN A 930 30.02 -8.48 -4.38
N THR A 931 31.03 -9.12 -4.99
CA THR A 931 31.86 -10.14 -4.36
C THR A 931 33.34 -9.79 -4.50
N VAL A 932 34.13 -9.90 -3.43
CA VAL A 932 35.59 -9.61 -3.44
C VAL A 932 36.42 -10.74 -4.06
N MET A 933 35.97 -11.99 -3.95
CA MET A 933 36.65 -13.17 -4.51
C MET A 933 35.73 -14.00 -5.42
N PRO A 934 35.21 -13.45 -6.53
CA PRO A 934 34.43 -14.22 -7.47
C PRO A 934 35.31 -15.26 -8.18
N ALA A 935 34.72 -16.34 -8.70
CA ALA A 935 35.45 -17.28 -9.53
C ALA A 935 35.91 -16.62 -10.84
N ALA A 936 37.21 -16.61 -11.11
CA ALA A 936 37.76 -16.06 -12.36
C ALA A 936 37.19 -16.74 -13.62
N ASN A 937 36.86 -18.04 -13.54
CA ASN A 937 36.13 -18.76 -14.57
C ASN A 937 34.75 -19.18 -14.05
N ARG A 938 33.74 -18.36 -14.33
CA ARG A 938 32.36 -18.60 -13.86
C ARG A 938 31.75 -19.85 -14.48
N ALA A 939 32.03 -20.15 -15.75
CA ALA A 939 31.53 -21.34 -16.44
C ALA A 939 32.03 -22.63 -15.76
N ALA A 940 33.33 -22.71 -15.44
CA ALA A 940 33.91 -23.85 -14.74
C ALA A 940 33.30 -24.04 -13.34
N LYS A 941 33.01 -22.93 -12.64
CA LYS A 941 32.31 -23.00 -11.34
C LYS A 941 30.89 -23.54 -11.48
N VAL A 942 30.09 -23.00 -12.40
CA VAL A 942 28.71 -23.47 -12.63
C VAL A 942 28.71 -24.94 -13.04
N ALA A 943 29.65 -25.37 -13.88
CA ALA A 943 29.81 -26.78 -14.24
C ALA A 943 30.08 -27.67 -13.01
N PHE A 944 30.94 -27.22 -12.08
CA PHE A 944 31.19 -27.93 -10.83
C PHE A 944 29.95 -27.98 -9.93
N GLN A 945 29.19 -26.88 -9.79
CA GLN A 945 27.94 -26.87 -9.01
C GLN A 945 26.89 -27.82 -9.60
N LYS A 946 26.77 -27.90 -10.93
CA LYS A 946 25.89 -28.87 -11.61
C LYS A 946 26.34 -30.32 -11.35
N GLN A 947 27.65 -30.59 -11.39
CA GLN A 947 28.21 -31.89 -11.04
C GLN A 947 27.90 -32.30 -9.60
N VAL A 948 28.06 -31.38 -8.65
CA VAL A 948 27.71 -31.59 -7.23
C VAL A 948 26.21 -31.86 -7.09
N SER A 949 25.36 -31.08 -7.75
CA SER A 949 23.89 -31.25 -7.72
C SER A 949 23.46 -32.60 -8.28
N GLN A 950 24.08 -33.07 -9.37
CA GLN A 950 23.81 -34.38 -9.94
C GLN A 950 24.23 -35.51 -9.00
N LEU A 951 25.38 -35.38 -8.35
CA LEU A 951 25.85 -36.38 -7.40
C LEU A 951 24.99 -36.41 -6.12
N GLU A 952 24.50 -35.26 -5.67
CA GLU A 952 23.52 -35.19 -4.58
C GLU A 952 22.20 -35.87 -4.98
N ALA A 953 21.74 -35.67 -6.22
CA ALA A 953 20.59 -36.38 -6.75
C ALA A 953 20.79 -37.90 -6.79
N ASP A 954 22.00 -38.37 -7.16
CA ASP A 954 22.35 -39.79 -7.13
C ASP A 954 22.33 -40.36 -5.70
N LEU A 955 22.85 -39.60 -4.71
CA LEU A 955 22.75 -39.96 -3.30
C LEU A 955 21.29 -40.08 -2.84
N LYS A 956 20.46 -39.07 -3.14
CA LYS A 956 19.03 -39.06 -2.79
C LYS A 956 18.26 -40.17 -3.51
N THR A 957 18.63 -40.49 -4.74
CA THR A 957 18.07 -41.64 -5.48
C THR A 957 18.38 -42.94 -4.74
N CYS A 958 19.63 -43.13 -4.32
CA CYS A 958 20.02 -44.29 -3.52
C CYS A 958 19.25 -44.35 -2.19
N GLN A 959 19.07 -43.21 -1.49
CA GLN A 959 18.22 -43.11 -0.30
C GLN A 959 16.77 -43.54 -0.58
N LYS A 960 16.18 -43.04 -1.66
CA LYS A 960 14.78 -43.33 -2.04
C LYS A 960 14.62 -44.82 -2.34
N ILE A 961 15.52 -45.41 -3.12
CA ILE A 961 15.54 -46.86 -3.39
C ILE A 961 15.61 -47.67 -2.09
N ILE A 962 16.49 -47.31 -1.15
CA ILE A 962 16.60 -47.99 0.15
C ILE A 962 15.28 -47.84 0.94
N GLY A 963 14.69 -46.64 0.97
CA GLY A 963 13.43 -46.35 1.66
C GLY A 963 12.24 -47.12 1.09
N GLU A 964 12.12 -47.14 -0.24
CA GLU A 964 11.11 -47.91 -0.98
C GLU A 964 11.30 -49.40 -0.76
N THR A 965 12.54 -49.90 -0.82
CA THR A 965 12.87 -51.30 -0.53
C THR A 965 12.43 -51.67 0.88
N ASN A 966 12.83 -50.88 1.89
CA ASN A 966 12.45 -51.13 3.28
C ASN A 966 10.93 -51.11 3.47
N THR A 967 10.23 -50.20 2.78
CA THR A 967 8.77 -50.13 2.79
C THR A 967 8.16 -51.39 2.19
N LYS A 968 8.62 -51.82 1.01
CA LYS A 968 8.21 -53.09 0.39
C LYS A 968 8.47 -54.28 1.31
N LEU A 969 9.63 -54.36 1.95
CA LEU A 969 9.98 -55.46 2.85
C LEU A 969 9.05 -55.52 4.06
N LYS A 970 8.53 -54.40 4.57
CA LYS A 970 7.49 -54.41 5.64
C LYS A 970 6.21 -55.10 5.17
N TYR A 971 5.75 -54.79 3.96
CA TYR A 971 4.60 -55.47 3.36
C TYR A 971 4.89 -56.95 3.11
N ILE A 972 6.07 -57.27 2.58
CA ILE A 972 6.51 -58.66 2.33
C ILE A 972 6.56 -59.47 3.63
N LYS A 973 7.10 -58.92 4.73
CA LYS A 973 7.11 -59.58 6.04
C LYS A 973 5.70 -59.93 6.52
N LEU A 974 4.72 -59.05 6.29
CA LEU A 974 3.32 -59.33 6.62
C LEU A 974 2.70 -60.37 5.66
N ALA A 975 3.05 -60.34 4.37
CA ALA A 975 2.60 -61.32 3.40
C ALA A 975 3.15 -62.73 3.69
N ILE A 976 4.42 -62.84 4.10
CA ILE A 976 5.06 -64.11 4.52
C ILE A 976 4.34 -64.70 5.74
N LYS A 977 3.94 -63.88 6.72
CA LYS A 977 3.16 -64.34 7.88
C LYS A 977 1.78 -64.89 7.52
N ARG A 978 1.29 -64.57 6.33
CA ARG A 978 -0.03 -64.98 5.81
C ARG A 978 0.06 -65.99 4.68
N SER A 979 1.26 -66.44 4.29
CA SER A 979 1.44 -67.44 3.23
C SER A 979 1.47 -68.86 3.80
N GLU A 980 1.18 -69.85 2.96
CA GLU A 980 1.17 -71.27 3.34
C GLU A 980 2.55 -71.94 3.27
N LEU A 981 3.60 -71.19 2.93
CA LEU A 981 4.98 -71.69 2.82
C LEU A 981 5.74 -71.67 4.16
N PRO A 982 6.82 -72.48 4.29
CA PRO A 982 7.69 -72.46 5.45
C PRO A 982 8.30 -71.06 5.71
N TYR A 983 7.97 -70.46 6.85
CA TYR A 983 8.40 -69.12 7.27
C TYR A 983 9.92 -68.90 7.19
N GLY A 984 10.72 -69.95 7.41
CA GLY A 984 12.18 -69.87 7.55
C GLY A 984 12.93 -69.42 6.29
N GLU A 985 12.59 -69.97 5.11
CA GLU A 985 13.33 -69.65 3.87
C GLU A 985 13.07 -68.21 3.41
N LEU A 986 11.80 -67.80 3.39
CA LEU A 986 11.39 -66.46 2.96
C LEU A 986 11.86 -65.38 3.94
N SER A 987 11.80 -65.64 5.25
CA SER A 987 12.30 -64.70 6.26
C SER A 987 13.82 -64.55 6.20
N LYS A 988 14.56 -65.61 5.85
CA LYS A 988 16.01 -65.53 5.64
C LYS A 988 16.36 -64.65 4.44
N ALA A 989 15.65 -64.82 3.31
CA ALA A 989 15.86 -63.97 2.13
C ALA A 989 15.57 -62.48 2.43
N VAL A 990 14.51 -62.18 3.20
CA VAL A 990 14.25 -60.82 3.69
C VAL A 990 15.43 -60.31 4.54
N LEU A 991 15.90 -61.10 5.50
CA LEU A 991 16.99 -60.72 6.38
C LEU A 991 18.30 -60.47 5.60
N ASP A 992 18.58 -61.28 4.58
CA ASP A 992 19.74 -61.13 3.71
C ASP A 992 19.68 -59.80 2.94
N ILE A 993 18.49 -59.43 2.42
CA ILE A 993 18.26 -58.12 1.79
C ILE A 993 18.46 -56.99 2.81
N GLU A 994 17.85 -57.08 4.00
CA GLU A 994 18.00 -56.05 5.04
C GLU A 994 19.45 -55.87 5.48
N ASN A 995 20.21 -56.95 5.58
CA ASN A 995 21.65 -56.90 5.89
C ASN A 995 22.45 -56.22 4.78
N LYS A 996 22.17 -56.53 3.51
CA LYS A 996 22.80 -55.84 2.37
C LYS A 996 22.49 -54.34 2.38
N LEU A 997 21.23 -53.96 2.61
CA LEU A 997 20.84 -52.54 2.73
C LEU A 997 21.51 -51.86 3.92
N LYS A 998 21.63 -52.55 5.07
CA LYS A 998 22.32 -52.04 6.26
C LYS A 998 23.78 -51.75 5.98
N VAL A 999 24.48 -52.62 5.24
CA VAL A 999 25.87 -52.40 4.82
C VAL A 999 25.98 -51.15 3.94
N ILE A 1000 25.08 -51.00 2.96
CA ILE A 1000 25.04 -49.79 2.11
C ILE A 1000 24.81 -48.54 2.95
N ASN A 1001 23.85 -48.59 3.88
CA ASN A 1001 23.51 -47.44 4.73
C ASN A 1001 24.67 -47.04 5.65
N LEU A 1002 25.36 -48.01 6.24
CA LEU A 1002 26.58 -47.78 7.03
C LEU A 1002 27.70 -47.16 6.18
N SER A 1003 27.87 -47.61 4.94
CA SER A 1003 28.86 -47.01 4.02
C SER A 1003 28.47 -45.58 3.61
N LEU A 1004 27.18 -45.29 3.40
CA LEU A 1004 26.72 -43.96 2.99
C LEU A 1004 26.82 -42.92 4.10
N TYR A 1005 26.43 -43.25 5.33
CA TYR A 1005 26.29 -42.29 6.44
C TYR A 1005 27.32 -42.45 7.57
N GLY A 1006 28.05 -43.57 7.60
CA GLY A 1006 28.90 -43.94 8.72
C GLY A 1006 28.15 -44.76 9.77
N ASP A 1007 28.87 -45.15 10.82
CA ASP A 1007 28.34 -45.97 11.92
C ASP A 1007 27.62 -45.07 12.95
N PRO A 1008 26.29 -45.21 13.12
CA PRO A 1008 25.54 -44.40 14.07
C PRO A 1008 25.90 -44.72 15.53
N VAL A 1009 26.39 -45.93 15.82
CA VAL A 1009 26.82 -46.30 17.17
C VAL A 1009 28.10 -45.56 17.53
N LYS A 1010 29.06 -45.46 16.60
CA LYS A 1010 30.28 -44.67 16.82
C LYS A 1010 29.96 -43.20 17.03
N ASN A 1011 29.05 -42.61 16.24
CA ASN A 1011 28.61 -41.22 16.43
C ASN A 1011 27.98 -41.01 17.82
N ARG A 1012 27.10 -41.91 18.26
CA ARG A 1012 26.47 -41.83 19.58
C ARG A 1012 27.46 -41.95 20.74
N LEU A 1013 28.57 -42.65 20.52
CA LEU A 1013 29.65 -42.83 21.50
C LEU A 1013 30.80 -41.80 21.34
N ASP A 1014 30.64 -40.80 20.47
CA ASP A 1014 31.67 -39.80 20.13
C ASP A 1014 33.03 -40.40 19.72
N LEU A 1015 32.98 -41.52 18.99
CA LEU A 1015 34.17 -42.20 18.46
C LEU A 1015 34.49 -41.72 17.05
N ARG A 1016 35.78 -41.43 16.80
CA ARG A 1016 36.27 -41.00 15.48
C ARG A 1016 35.98 -42.06 14.40
N GLN A 1017 35.52 -41.60 13.25
CA GLN A 1017 35.37 -42.40 12.04
C GLN A 1017 35.63 -41.57 10.78
N PRO A 1018 35.96 -42.20 9.64
CA PRO A 1018 36.12 -41.48 8.38
C PRO A 1018 34.85 -40.70 7.98
N LYS A 1019 35.03 -39.54 7.35
CA LYS A 1019 33.90 -38.75 6.82
C LYS A 1019 33.23 -39.53 5.69
N SER A 1020 31.95 -39.84 5.87
CA SER A 1020 31.13 -40.60 4.93
C SER A 1020 30.93 -39.85 3.61
N PRO A 1021 30.63 -40.55 2.50
CA PRO A 1021 30.38 -39.90 1.22
C PRO A 1021 29.16 -38.96 1.27
N ALA A 1022 28.11 -39.30 2.02
CA ALA A 1022 26.96 -38.42 2.24
C ALA A 1022 27.36 -37.12 2.95
N ALA A 1023 28.18 -37.22 4.00
CA ALA A 1023 28.66 -36.03 4.71
C ALA A 1023 29.59 -35.16 3.83
N ARG A 1024 30.37 -35.76 2.93
CA ARG A 1024 31.21 -35.02 1.98
C ARG A 1024 30.36 -34.23 0.99
N ILE A 1025 29.41 -34.87 0.32
CA ILE A 1025 28.59 -34.19 -0.68
C ILE A 1025 27.65 -33.16 -0.03
N GLY A 1026 27.12 -33.46 1.16
CA GLY A 1026 26.30 -32.51 1.93
C GLY A 1026 27.04 -31.21 2.26
N SER A 1027 28.29 -31.30 2.73
CA SER A 1027 29.12 -30.10 2.97
C SER A 1027 29.37 -29.31 1.69
N ILE A 1028 29.76 -29.98 0.60
CA ILE A 1028 30.08 -29.28 -0.67
C ILE A 1028 28.83 -28.59 -1.22
N SER A 1029 27.67 -29.27 -1.20
CA SER A 1029 26.41 -28.70 -1.67
C SER A 1029 26.05 -27.45 -0.90
N TYR A 1030 26.07 -27.52 0.44
CA TYR A 1030 25.81 -26.37 1.32
C TYR A 1030 26.77 -25.20 1.07
N GLU A 1031 28.08 -25.47 0.98
CA GLU A 1031 29.12 -24.45 0.85
C GLU A 1031 29.22 -23.84 -0.56
N GLN A 1032 28.80 -24.56 -1.61
CA GLN A 1032 28.88 -24.08 -2.99
C GLN A 1032 27.56 -23.55 -3.54
N LYS A 1033 26.40 -23.96 -3.04
CA LYS A 1033 25.10 -23.59 -3.61
C LYS A 1033 24.86 -22.08 -3.66
N TYR A 1034 25.25 -21.37 -2.60
CA TYR A 1034 25.05 -19.92 -2.44
C TYR A 1034 26.35 -19.12 -2.53
N SER A 1035 27.30 -19.58 -3.35
CA SER A 1035 28.61 -18.95 -3.48
C SER A 1035 28.92 -18.61 -4.94
N THR A 1036 29.60 -17.50 -5.17
CA THR A 1036 30.16 -17.11 -6.48
C THR A 1036 31.66 -17.40 -6.61
N SER A 1037 32.36 -17.76 -5.52
CA SER A 1037 33.83 -17.99 -5.45
C SER A 1037 34.27 -19.35 -5.98
N ALA A 1038 35.47 -19.48 -6.56
CA ALA A 1038 35.92 -20.77 -7.10
C ALA A 1038 35.90 -21.91 -6.06
N PRO A 1039 35.57 -23.15 -6.44
CA PRO A 1039 35.63 -24.28 -5.52
C PRO A 1039 37.08 -24.52 -5.08
N THR A 1040 37.26 -24.81 -3.79
CA THR A 1040 38.57 -25.10 -3.21
C THR A 1040 39.11 -26.45 -3.71
N GLN A 1041 40.40 -26.71 -3.53
CA GLN A 1041 40.95 -28.03 -3.82
C GLN A 1041 40.30 -29.12 -2.95
N THR A 1042 40.03 -28.81 -1.68
CA THR A 1042 39.33 -29.71 -0.76
C THR A 1042 37.92 -30.10 -1.25
N HIS A 1043 37.20 -29.16 -1.88
CA HIS A 1043 35.90 -29.46 -2.52
C HIS A 1043 36.06 -30.46 -3.66
N LYS A 1044 37.04 -30.24 -4.55
CA LYS A 1044 37.30 -31.11 -5.71
C LYS A 1044 37.72 -32.52 -5.30
N ASP A 1045 38.60 -32.63 -4.31
CA ASP A 1045 39.06 -33.91 -3.78
C ASP A 1045 37.92 -34.66 -3.09
N SER A 1046 37.14 -33.97 -2.25
CA SER A 1046 35.99 -34.57 -1.57
C SER A 1046 34.89 -35.00 -2.53
N TYR A 1047 34.66 -34.23 -3.61
CA TYR A 1047 33.75 -34.62 -4.68
C TYR A 1047 34.22 -35.89 -5.38
N THR A 1048 35.51 -35.99 -5.70
CA THR A 1048 36.07 -37.17 -6.39
C THR A 1048 35.93 -38.45 -5.55
N ILE A 1049 36.21 -38.36 -4.25
CA ILE A 1049 36.02 -39.46 -3.29
C ILE A 1049 34.54 -39.84 -3.21
N ALA A 1050 33.66 -38.87 -2.94
CA ALA A 1050 32.23 -39.11 -2.77
C ALA A 1050 31.60 -39.69 -4.05
N LYS A 1051 31.99 -39.19 -5.23
CA LYS A 1051 31.50 -39.68 -6.53
C LYS A 1051 31.77 -41.17 -6.70
N THR A 1052 33.01 -41.58 -6.44
CA THR A 1052 33.43 -42.98 -6.59
C THR A 1052 32.62 -43.91 -5.70
N GLU A 1053 32.39 -43.50 -4.44
CA GLU A 1053 31.67 -44.32 -3.46
C GLU A 1053 30.15 -44.32 -3.71
N ILE A 1054 29.54 -43.16 -3.98
CA ILE A 1054 28.08 -43.03 -4.16
C ILE A 1054 27.61 -43.81 -5.38
N ILE A 1055 28.31 -43.71 -6.52
CA ILE A 1055 27.93 -44.43 -7.74
C ILE A 1055 27.95 -45.95 -7.48
N ALA A 1056 29.03 -46.47 -6.89
CA ALA A 1056 29.14 -47.90 -6.58
C ALA A 1056 28.09 -48.38 -5.56
N LEU A 1057 27.70 -47.53 -4.60
CA LEU A 1057 26.67 -47.86 -3.61
C LEU A 1057 25.26 -47.79 -4.20
N LYS A 1058 25.00 -46.84 -5.11
CA LYS A 1058 23.75 -46.72 -5.86
C LYS A 1058 23.52 -47.96 -6.72
N GLU A 1059 24.51 -48.39 -7.49
CA GLU A 1059 24.41 -49.61 -8.32
C GLU A 1059 24.08 -50.85 -7.47
N LYS A 1060 24.67 -50.96 -6.27
CA LYS A 1060 24.34 -52.05 -5.33
C LYS A 1060 22.90 -51.97 -4.81
N ALA A 1061 22.43 -50.76 -4.47
CA ALA A 1061 21.05 -50.56 -4.04
C ALA A 1061 20.05 -50.89 -5.15
N GLU A 1062 20.34 -50.46 -6.38
CA GLU A 1062 19.55 -50.78 -7.58
C GLU A 1062 19.55 -52.29 -7.86
N ALA A 1063 20.68 -52.97 -7.74
CA ALA A 1063 20.76 -54.42 -7.91
C ALA A 1063 19.90 -55.16 -6.87
N ILE A 1064 19.93 -54.74 -5.60
CA ILE A 1064 19.08 -55.31 -4.55
C ILE A 1064 17.60 -55.11 -4.88
N PHE A 1065 17.21 -53.90 -5.28
CA PHE A 1065 15.81 -53.59 -5.59
C PHE A 1065 15.30 -54.32 -6.84
N ASN A 1066 16.10 -54.34 -7.92
CA ASN A 1066 15.68 -54.89 -9.21
C ASN A 1066 15.85 -56.41 -9.32
N LEU A 1067 16.78 -57.01 -8.55
CA LEU A 1067 17.06 -58.45 -8.60
C LEU A 1067 16.61 -59.17 -7.32
N ASP A 1068 17.19 -58.84 -6.17
CA ASP A 1068 16.97 -59.61 -4.94
C ASP A 1068 15.50 -59.50 -4.46
N VAL A 1069 14.95 -58.29 -4.42
CA VAL A 1069 13.54 -58.05 -4.04
C VAL A 1069 12.60 -58.69 -5.06
N LYS A 1070 12.92 -58.60 -6.34
CA LYS A 1070 12.11 -59.20 -7.41
C LYS A 1070 12.09 -60.72 -7.34
N GLN A 1071 13.23 -61.36 -7.08
CA GLN A 1071 13.31 -62.81 -6.86
C GLN A 1071 12.50 -63.25 -5.64
N LEU A 1072 12.51 -62.45 -4.57
CA LEU A 1072 11.68 -62.69 -3.39
C LEU A 1072 10.18 -62.52 -3.70
N GLU A 1073 9.82 -61.48 -4.45
CA GLU A 1073 8.47 -61.24 -4.95
C GLU A 1073 7.97 -62.40 -5.84
N ASP A 1074 8.81 -62.94 -6.73
CA ASP A 1074 8.49 -64.09 -7.59
C ASP A 1074 8.24 -65.38 -6.76
N LYS A 1075 9.03 -65.61 -5.70
CA LYS A 1075 8.80 -66.72 -4.76
C LYS A 1075 7.47 -66.56 -4.03
N LEU A 1076 7.11 -65.33 -3.64
CA LEU A 1076 5.84 -65.04 -2.97
C LEU A 1076 4.64 -65.25 -3.91
N ILE A 1077 4.75 -64.91 -5.20
CA ILE A 1077 3.71 -65.18 -6.21
C ILE A 1077 3.49 -66.69 -6.34
N LYS A 1078 4.56 -67.46 -6.52
CA LYS A 1078 4.49 -68.94 -6.62
C LYS A 1078 3.89 -69.62 -5.39
N SER A 1079 3.85 -68.90 -4.26
CA SER A 1079 3.37 -69.39 -2.97
C SER A 1079 1.94 -69.00 -2.61
N GLY A 1080 1.25 -68.23 -3.46
CA GLY A 1080 -0.08 -67.71 -3.15
C GLY A 1080 -0.11 -66.68 -2.02
N ALA A 1081 1.01 -66.04 -1.67
CA ALA A 1081 1.04 -65.03 -0.61
C ALA A 1081 0.18 -63.81 -0.96
N PRO A 1082 -0.44 -63.11 0.02
CA PRO A 1082 -1.22 -61.90 -0.24
C PRO A 1082 -0.42 -60.80 -0.98
N TYR A 1083 -1.12 -59.95 -1.73
CA TYR A 1083 -0.54 -58.86 -2.51
C TYR A 1083 0.33 -57.92 -1.66
N THR A 1084 1.40 -57.41 -2.27
CA THR A 1084 2.27 -56.35 -1.72
C THR A 1084 2.46 -55.26 -2.78
N PRO A 1085 2.57 -53.98 -2.41
CA PRO A 1085 2.69 -52.88 -3.36
C PRO A 1085 3.82 -53.08 -4.39
N GLY A 1086 3.52 -52.84 -5.67
CA GLY A 1086 4.48 -52.95 -6.77
C GLY A 1086 4.78 -54.39 -7.24
N ARG A 1087 4.13 -55.42 -6.67
CA ARG A 1087 4.25 -56.82 -7.11
C ARG A 1087 3.22 -57.12 -8.20
N GLY A 1088 3.65 -57.37 -9.44
CA GLY A 1088 2.76 -57.77 -10.53
C GLY A 1088 2.18 -59.18 -10.30
N TYR A 1089 0.86 -59.35 -10.44
CA TYR A 1089 0.26 -60.69 -10.52
C TYR A 1089 0.49 -61.24 -11.93
N LYS A 1090 1.15 -62.39 -12.05
CA LYS A 1090 0.93 -63.27 -13.22
C LYS A 1090 -0.05 -64.34 -12.74
N ASN A 1091 -1.24 -64.34 -13.32
CA ASN A 1091 -2.23 -65.40 -13.12
C ASN A 1091 -1.63 -66.77 -13.47
#